data_AF-A0A937MZD6-F1
#
_entry.id   AF-A0A937MZD6-F1
#
_cell.length_a   1.000
_cell.length_b   1.000
_cell.length_c   1.000
_cell.angle_alpha   90.00
_cell.angle_beta   90.00
_cell.angle_gamma   90.00
#
_symmetry.space_group_name_H-M   'P 1'
#
loop_
_entity.id
_entity.type
_entity.pdbx_description
1 polymer ?
#
loop_
_entity_poly.entity_id
_entity_poly.type
_entity_poly.pdbx_seq_one_letter_code
_entity_poly.pdbx_strand_id
1 'polypeptide(L)'
;MKSISRRRLYTVLAMWLIVAPAVGPGQVSLCAGADAGEATAVSIHRRFPTHQELSSGPWRLQLLPGCQEFTFTMYGCPGNVEELKQLVAVMQQRGLGNGFDPGPTSKASSRPLFEYLATVGWPQICYPGYADMQVKEGRCRLSDEDEEALRILDRAGVYSAIQLGEWGYYFHNLAPVESFWRTVYGPEFEAYKHLMKPPGLKGYDTRPATRQECYDTLRDYFLTRNRFMRGRNISVTGHSHYEAYAAEWGARVVGLELGENIAFSQSKIAFARGASRQWQRPWSVQVSPWFAGSCTTAGPLRREGNYARGLDAGHSLSFYKRMWLHGWFAGAAMVTPENSIGIFFDSPHAPWKLTPHGEKAVEVFAFMRAHDRGVPYTPVALVLDHLAGYNAYQGRPWGILEKTPGDQETYDLLEQQLFPGADHIHVKPDPSNPEASYLRPTPHGEMFDVLLSTAPADVLSSYPAILLVGDVRFEPDLVGRLLAAVKAGSQLLLHERHARALGSDLTRLKGSGHVEVLAPWINPATGRAAAVSNDRLARLAAQHLPVAVGGDPVQYQVNRTARSWVIELIHNGGVSKKPDRAAIVDPQQIARITLTPRFPLRSATEWQSGRIFPADLPLTIEIPPGRTMFVELVPQSAKEPPP
;
A
#
# COMPACT_ATOMS: atom_id res chain seq x y z
N MET A 1 11.33 11.89 44.84
CA MET A 1 11.71 10.95 45.92
C MET A 1 11.64 9.52 45.40
N LYS A 2 12.63 8.69 45.78
CA LYS A 2 12.63 7.22 45.99
C LYS A 2 11.35 6.48 45.55
N SER A 3 11.30 5.67 44.48
CA SER A 3 12.04 4.42 44.15
C SER A 3 11.37 3.12 44.64
N ILE A 4 11.20 2.15 43.71
CA ILE A 4 11.42 0.69 43.91
C ILE A 4 10.34 -0.09 44.72
N SER A 5 9.88 -1.30 44.35
CA SER A 5 10.00 -2.12 43.12
C SER A 5 9.33 -3.52 43.21
N ARG A 6 9.12 -4.19 42.04
CA ARG A 6 9.34 -5.66 41.78
C ARG A 6 8.42 -6.69 42.53
N ARG A 7 8.28 -7.99 42.16
CA ARG A 7 8.76 -8.94 41.09
C ARG A 7 7.68 -10.07 40.97
N ARG A 8 7.45 -10.76 39.82
CA ARG A 8 8.09 -12.01 39.29
C ARG A 8 8.28 -13.15 40.33
N LEU A 9 8.24 -14.46 40.02
CA LEU A 9 8.65 -15.26 38.83
C LEU A 9 7.80 -16.58 38.77
N TYR A 10 7.94 -17.51 37.83
CA TYR A 10 9.00 -18.55 37.79
C TYR A 10 9.29 -19.14 36.39
N THR A 11 10.49 -19.73 36.26
CA THR A 11 11.10 -20.37 35.08
C THR A 11 11.71 -21.71 35.52
N VAL A 12 11.76 -22.72 34.65
CA VAL A 12 12.72 -23.85 34.78
C VAL A 12 13.31 -24.18 33.40
N LEU A 13 14.61 -24.53 33.38
CA LEU A 13 15.40 -24.91 32.20
C LEU A 13 16.50 -25.90 32.65
N ALA A 14 16.84 -26.91 31.85
CA ALA A 14 17.94 -27.85 32.14
C ALA A 14 18.58 -28.46 30.88
N MET A 15 19.84 -28.90 31.02
CA MET A 15 20.79 -29.40 30.00
C MET A 15 21.34 -30.77 30.48
N TRP A 16 22.01 -31.66 29.72
CA TRP A 16 22.48 -31.76 28.32
C TRP A 16 22.92 -33.23 28.10
N LEU A 17 22.79 -33.85 26.90
CA LEU A 17 23.79 -34.84 26.40
C LEU A 17 23.57 -35.38 24.96
N ILE A 18 24.66 -35.31 24.21
CA ILE A 18 25.15 -36.03 23.00
C ILE A 18 24.36 -37.27 22.51
N VAL A 19 24.06 -37.31 21.20
CA VAL A 19 24.48 -38.35 20.20
C VAL A 19 24.17 -37.83 18.78
N ALA A 20 25.12 -38.01 17.84
CA ALA A 20 24.93 -37.69 16.42
C ALA A 20 24.44 -38.92 15.63
N PRO A 21 23.93 -38.73 14.40
CA PRO A 21 24.78 -39.15 13.29
C PRO A 21 24.84 -38.16 12.13
N ALA A 22 25.92 -38.27 11.34
CA ALA A 22 26.14 -37.47 10.14
C ALA A 22 25.35 -38.00 8.94
N VAL A 23 24.91 -37.09 8.07
CA VAL A 23 24.55 -37.39 6.67
C VAL A 23 25.25 -36.36 5.79
N GLY A 24 25.99 -36.83 4.79
CA GLY A 24 26.83 -36.00 3.92
C GLY A 24 26.06 -35.26 2.81
N PRO A 25 26.76 -34.47 1.98
CA PRO A 25 26.15 -33.70 0.91
C PRO A 25 25.68 -34.61 -0.25
N GLY A 26 24.38 -34.88 -0.30
CA GLY A 26 23.75 -35.53 -1.43
C GLY A 26 23.66 -34.58 -2.63
N GLN A 27 24.29 -34.94 -3.74
CA GLN A 27 24.12 -34.24 -5.02
C GLN A 27 22.65 -34.34 -5.47
N VAL A 28 21.97 -33.20 -5.62
CA VAL A 28 20.69 -33.16 -6.34
C VAL A 28 21.01 -33.12 -7.83
N SER A 29 20.91 -34.28 -8.49
CA SER A 29 21.06 -34.37 -9.94
C SER A 29 19.89 -33.66 -10.63
N LEU A 30 20.20 -32.69 -11.48
CA LEU A 30 19.24 -32.10 -12.42
C LEU A 30 18.96 -33.11 -13.55
N CYS A 31 17.94 -33.93 -13.38
CA CYS A 31 17.45 -34.78 -14.47
C CYS A 31 16.79 -33.90 -15.54
N ALA A 32 17.55 -33.60 -16.59
CA ALA A 32 17.01 -33.08 -17.84
C ALA A 32 16.10 -34.14 -18.49
N GLY A 33 14.86 -33.75 -18.79
CA GLY A 33 13.83 -34.60 -19.37
C GLY A 33 12.71 -33.75 -19.94
N ALA A 34 13.04 -32.96 -20.96
CA ALA A 34 12.09 -32.12 -21.67
C ALA A 34 11.60 -32.86 -22.93
N ASP A 35 10.42 -33.47 -22.85
CA ASP A 35 9.70 -33.89 -24.06
C ASP A 35 9.23 -32.64 -24.80
N ALA A 36 9.79 -32.43 -26.00
CA ALA A 36 9.48 -31.31 -26.86
C ALA A 36 8.15 -31.54 -27.62
N GLY A 37 7.03 -31.36 -26.92
CA GLY A 37 5.73 -31.19 -27.57
C GLY A 37 5.64 -29.82 -28.23
N GLU A 38 5.69 -29.76 -29.57
CA GLU A 38 5.55 -28.51 -30.34
C GLU A 38 4.15 -27.88 -30.15
N ALA A 39 4.03 -27.02 -29.16
CA ALA A 39 2.91 -26.09 -29.06
C ALA A 39 3.07 -25.01 -30.15
N THR A 40 2.29 -25.12 -31.23
CA THR A 40 2.26 -24.12 -32.31
C THR A 40 1.98 -22.72 -31.75
N ALA A 41 3.02 -21.90 -31.72
CA ALA A 41 2.95 -20.53 -31.22
C ALA A 41 2.17 -19.65 -32.19
N VAL A 42 0.86 -19.54 -31.98
CA VAL A 42 0.05 -18.47 -32.59
C VAL A 42 0.52 -17.15 -31.99
N SER A 43 1.49 -16.52 -32.66
CA SER A 43 2.00 -15.19 -32.34
C SER A 43 0.93 -14.13 -32.62
N ILE A 44 -0.04 -14.03 -31.72
CA ILE A 44 -0.83 -12.81 -31.59
C ILE A 44 0.13 -11.76 -31.06
N HIS A 45 0.66 -10.90 -31.94
CA HIS A 45 1.37 -9.69 -31.54
C HIS A 45 0.41 -8.76 -30.79
N ARG A 46 0.19 -9.04 -29.50
CA ARG A 46 -0.62 -8.21 -28.61
C ARG A 46 0.09 -6.88 -28.42
N ARG A 47 -0.50 -5.83 -28.98
CA ARG A 47 -0.10 -4.45 -28.74
C ARG A 47 -0.30 -4.10 -27.26
N PHE A 48 0.77 -3.72 -26.57
CA PHE A 48 0.65 -3.12 -25.24
C PHE A 48 -0.06 -1.75 -25.32
N PRO A 49 -0.82 -1.34 -24.29
CA PRO A 49 -1.58 -0.10 -24.35
C PRO A 49 -0.69 1.14 -24.46
N THR A 50 -1.23 2.16 -25.13
CA THR A 50 -0.67 3.51 -25.15
C THR A 50 -0.99 4.22 -23.85
N HIS A 51 -0.25 5.31 -23.57
CA HIS A 51 -0.56 6.19 -22.46
C HIS A 51 -1.99 6.71 -22.51
N GLN A 52 -2.49 7.10 -23.69
CA GLN A 52 -3.82 7.68 -23.85
C GLN A 52 -4.93 6.68 -23.48
N GLU A 53 -4.80 5.42 -23.88
CA GLU A 53 -5.74 4.35 -23.54
C GLU A 53 -5.82 4.11 -22.02
N LEU A 54 -4.72 4.29 -21.28
CA LEU A 54 -4.71 4.18 -19.81
C LEU A 54 -5.15 5.47 -19.10
N SER A 55 -4.69 6.63 -19.56
CA SER A 55 -4.88 7.93 -18.89
C SER A 55 -6.25 8.58 -19.14
N SER A 56 -7.03 8.11 -20.13
CA SER A 56 -8.39 8.60 -20.38
C SER A 56 -9.50 7.73 -19.77
N GLY A 57 -9.19 6.49 -19.39
CA GLY A 57 -10.15 5.50 -18.89
C GLY A 57 -10.09 5.29 -17.37
N PRO A 58 -10.61 4.15 -16.86
CA PRO A 58 -10.62 3.82 -15.43
C PRO A 58 -9.25 3.83 -14.75
N TRP A 59 -8.16 3.69 -15.51
CA TRP A 59 -6.78 3.66 -15.02
C TRP A 59 -6.16 5.05 -14.84
N ARG A 60 -6.89 6.12 -15.19
CA ARG A 60 -6.47 7.50 -14.98
C ARG A 60 -6.08 7.70 -13.51
N LEU A 61 -4.87 8.22 -13.28
CA LEU A 61 -4.44 8.63 -11.95
C LEU A 61 -5.35 9.75 -11.43
N GLN A 62 -5.90 9.57 -10.24
CA GLN A 62 -6.69 10.59 -9.57
C GLN A 62 -5.78 11.37 -8.61
N LEU A 63 -5.56 12.66 -8.90
CA LEU A 63 -4.94 13.59 -7.95
C LEU A 63 -5.97 14.02 -6.89
N LEU A 64 -5.53 14.74 -5.86
CA LEU A 64 -6.45 15.39 -4.94
C LEU A 64 -7.31 16.42 -5.72
N PRO A 65 -8.64 16.48 -5.51
CA PRO A 65 -9.50 17.40 -6.24
C PRO A 65 -9.02 18.86 -6.19
N GLY A 66 -8.83 19.48 -7.36
CA GLY A 66 -8.30 20.84 -7.50
C GLY A 66 -6.77 20.91 -7.69
N CYS A 67 -6.02 19.92 -7.20
CA CYS A 67 -4.57 19.85 -7.39
C CYS A 67 -4.21 19.42 -8.82
N GLN A 68 -3.28 20.14 -9.46
CA GLN A 68 -2.73 19.81 -10.79
C GLN A 68 -1.45 18.96 -10.72
N GLU A 69 -0.82 18.89 -9.55
CA GLU A 69 0.44 18.17 -9.31
C GLU A 69 0.28 17.11 -8.21
N PHE A 70 1.25 16.20 -8.14
CA PHE A 70 1.38 15.26 -7.04
C PHE A 70 1.63 15.99 -5.71
N THR A 71 1.05 15.47 -4.61
CA THR A 71 1.19 16.07 -3.28
C THR A 71 2.21 15.32 -2.42
N PHE A 72 3.23 16.01 -1.93
CA PHE A 72 4.14 15.51 -0.88
C PHE A 72 4.01 16.41 0.34
N THR A 73 3.55 15.86 1.45
CA THR A 73 3.08 16.67 2.60
C THR A 73 4.12 16.80 3.71
N MET A 74 3.93 17.81 4.54
CA MET A 74 4.48 17.85 5.89
C MET A 74 3.43 17.28 6.87
N TYR A 75 3.83 16.31 7.69
CA TYR A 75 3.06 15.85 8.84
C TYR A 75 3.29 16.78 10.02
N GLY A 76 2.21 17.41 10.49
CA GLY A 76 2.22 18.42 11.54
C GLY A 76 2.31 19.85 11.00
N CYS A 77 1.63 20.75 11.70
CA CYS A 77 1.52 22.17 11.37
C CYS A 77 1.63 23.00 12.68
N PRO A 78 2.39 24.11 12.71
CA PRO A 78 2.37 25.03 13.83
C PRO A 78 0.95 25.54 14.15
N GLY A 79 0.63 25.67 15.43
CA GLY A 79 -0.64 26.24 15.89
C GLY A 79 -0.69 27.78 15.82
N ASN A 80 0.46 28.43 15.61
CA ASN A 80 0.58 29.87 15.45
C ASN A 80 0.73 30.25 13.96
N VAL A 81 0.00 31.28 13.52
CA VAL A 81 -0.04 31.71 12.11
C VAL A 81 1.30 32.26 11.59
N GLU A 82 2.10 32.93 12.43
CA GLU A 82 3.41 33.45 12.03
C GLU A 82 4.47 32.34 11.95
N GLU A 83 4.42 31.35 12.84
CA GLU A 83 5.26 30.15 12.74
C GLU A 83 4.90 29.32 11.51
N LEU A 84 3.60 29.20 11.19
CA LEU A 84 3.13 28.54 9.98
C LEU A 84 3.58 29.28 8.70
N LYS A 85 3.51 30.61 8.68
CA LYS A 85 4.08 31.43 7.59
C LYS A 85 5.57 31.15 7.39
N GLN A 86 6.34 31.11 8.48
CA GLN A 86 7.78 30.79 8.41
C GLN A 86 8.02 29.37 7.89
N LEU A 87 7.28 28.36 8.36
CA LEU A 87 7.42 26.99 7.89
C LEU A 87 7.09 26.87 6.40
N VAL A 88 5.98 27.47 5.95
CA VAL A 88 5.60 27.48 4.51
C VAL A 88 6.66 28.19 3.67
N ALA A 89 7.19 29.33 4.12
CA ALA A 89 8.27 30.03 3.42
C ALA A 89 9.54 29.17 3.30
N VAL A 90 9.92 28.45 4.36
CA VAL A 90 11.06 27.51 4.32
C VAL A 90 10.77 26.33 3.40
N MET A 91 9.56 25.76 3.43
CA MET A 91 9.14 24.68 2.53
C MET A 91 9.20 25.12 1.07
N GLN A 92 8.71 26.31 0.74
CA GLN A 92 8.79 26.90 -0.60
C GLN A 92 10.25 27.16 -1.02
N GLN A 93 11.05 27.80 -0.17
CA GLN A 93 12.45 28.14 -0.45
C GLN A 93 13.32 26.89 -0.66
N ARG A 94 13.09 25.82 0.12
CA ARG A 94 13.84 24.57 0.02
C ARG A 94 13.28 23.61 -1.01
N GLY A 95 12.05 23.81 -1.50
CA GLY A 95 11.34 22.81 -2.30
C GLY A 95 11.03 21.55 -1.50
N LEU A 96 10.55 21.71 -0.26
CA LEU A 96 10.19 20.63 0.66
C LEU A 96 8.66 20.52 0.78
N GLY A 97 8.07 19.71 -0.11
CA GLY A 97 6.63 19.44 -0.11
C GLY A 97 5.75 20.60 -0.59
N ASN A 98 4.43 20.33 -0.62
CA ASN A 98 3.39 21.23 -1.13
C ASN A 98 2.00 20.97 -0.50
N GLY A 99 1.94 20.53 0.77
CA GLY A 99 0.70 20.26 1.50
C GLY A 99 0.94 19.84 2.94
N PHE A 100 -0.13 19.63 3.71
CA PHE A 100 -0.03 19.13 5.09
C PHE A 100 -0.97 17.94 5.35
N ASP A 101 -0.44 16.92 6.04
CA ASP A 101 -1.19 15.72 6.44
C ASP A 101 -0.58 15.09 7.71
N PRO A 102 -1.16 15.30 8.91
CA PRO A 102 -2.21 16.27 9.20
C PRO A 102 -1.66 17.71 9.26
N GLY A 103 -2.43 18.64 8.72
CA GLY A 103 -2.31 20.08 8.93
C GLY A 103 -3.07 20.56 10.18
N PRO A 104 -3.57 21.80 10.20
CA PRO A 104 -4.31 22.33 11.35
C PRO A 104 -5.48 21.45 11.79
N THR A 105 -5.79 21.50 13.08
CA THR A 105 -6.95 20.82 13.64
C THR A 105 -8.26 21.36 13.02
N SER A 106 -9.22 20.48 12.69
CA SER A 106 -10.54 20.82 12.16
C SER A 106 -11.46 21.46 13.22
N LYS A 107 -11.10 22.66 13.67
CA LYS A 107 -11.76 23.44 14.72
C LYS A 107 -11.90 24.89 14.32
N ALA A 108 -12.95 25.56 14.78
CA ALA A 108 -13.18 26.99 14.57
C ALA A 108 -11.99 27.87 15.05
N SER A 109 -11.30 27.45 16.11
CA SER A 109 -10.08 28.11 16.62
C SER A 109 -8.90 28.11 15.64
N SER A 110 -8.87 27.19 14.67
CA SER A 110 -7.86 27.14 13.60
C SER A 110 -8.13 28.10 12.45
N ARG A 111 -9.24 28.88 12.49
CA ARG A 111 -9.64 29.82 11.43
C ARG A 111 -8.49 30.70 10.90
N PRO A 112 -7.63 31.34 11.72
CA PRO A 112 -6.53 32.15 11.20
C PRO A 112 -5.48 31.35 10.40
N LEU A 113 -5.32 30.06 10.71
CA LEU A 113 -4.45 29.14 9.96
C LEU A 113 -5.08 28.79 8.61
N PHE A 114 -6.39 28.53 8.58
CA PHE A 114 -7.12 28.27 7.34
C PHE A 114 -7.18 29.50 6.41
N GLU A 115 -7.36 30.70 6.97
CA GLU A 115 -7.32 31.97 6.22
C GLU A 115 -5.96 32.18 5.55
N TYR A 116 -4.86 31.88 6.24
CA TYR A 116 -3.53 31.92 5.62
C TYR A 116 -3.35 30.82 4.56
N LEU A 117 -3.69 29.56 4.88
CA LEU A 117 -3.50 28.43 3.96
C LEU A 117 -4.35 28.53 2.68
N ALA A 118 -5.52 29.19 2.76
CA ALA A 118 -6.32 29.57 1.61
C ALA A 118 -5.56 30.49 0.63
N THR A 119 -4.64 31.35 1.10
CA THR A 119 -3.75 32.16 0.24
C THR A 119 -2.56 31.37 -0.33
N VAL A 120 -2.17 30.27 0.33
CA VAL A 120 -1.05 29.41 -0.10
C VAL A 120 -1.50 28.44 -1.21
N GLY A 121 -2.76 28.02 -1.20
CA GLY A 121 -3.34 27.14 -2.23
C GLY A 121 -3.05 25.65 -2.04
N TRP A 122 -2.36 25.25 -0.97
CA TRP A 122 -1.91 23.87 -0.75
C TRP A 122 -2.98 22.98 -0.10
N PRO A 123 -3.14 21.71 -0.52
CA PRO A 123 -4.09 20.76 0.08
C PRO A 123 -3.84 20.50 1.57
N GLN A 124 -4.93 20.35 2.33
CA GLN A 124 -4.93 20.15 3.78
C GLN A 124 -5.71 18.89 4.17
N ILE A 125 -5.05 17.95 4.84
CA ILE A 125 -5.75 16.94 5.63
C ILE A 125 -5.74 17.43 7.08
N CYS A 126 -6.89 17.79 7.65
CA CYS A 126 -6.96 18.31 9.01
C CYS A 126 -6.91 17.17 10.04
N TYR A 127 -6.21 17.42 11.15
CA TYR A 127 -6.36 16.56 12.33
C TYR A 127 -7.77 16.75 12.93
N PRO A 128 -8.52 15.68 13.30
CA PRO A 128 -9.90 15.81 13.79
C PRO A 128 -10.05 16.54 15.15
N GLY A 129 -8.95 16.71 15.90
CA GLY A 129 -8.92 17.56 17.11
C GLY A 129 -9.35 16.90 18.41
N TYR A 130 -9.62 15.59 18.40
CA TYR A 130 -10.05 14.84 19.57
C TYR A 130 -9.40 13.46 19.60
N ALA A 131 -8.98 13.01 20.78
CA ALA A 131 -8.42 11.67 20.97
C ALA A 131 -9.45 10.54 20.72
N ASP A 132 -10.76 10.84 20.76
CA ASP A 132 -11.84 9.88 20.49
C ASP A 132 -12.32 9.87 19.01
N MET A 133 -11.50 10.37 18.07
CA MET A 133 -11.82 10.45 16.63
C MET A 133 -12.25 9.13 15.98
N GLN A 134 -11.84 8.01 16.56
CA GLN A 134 -12.17 6.65 16.12
C GLN A 134 -13.41 6.09 16.83
N VAL A 135 -13.82 6.61 17.99
CA VAL A 135 -14.95 6.07 18.74
C VAL A 135 -16.25 6.40 18.02
N LYS A 136 -17.05 5.37 17.68
CA LYS A 136 -18.28 5.50 16.87
C LYS A 136 -19.13 6.70 17.31
N GLU A 137 -19.63 6.65 18.54
CA GLU A 137 -20.46 7.70 19.16
C GLU A 137 -19.66 8.71 20.01
N GLY A 138 -18.34 8.78 19.83
CA GLY A 138 -17.46 9.69 20.58
C GLY A 138 -17.77 11.19 20.38
N ARG A 139 -17.07 12.03 21.15
CA ARG A 139 -17.26 13.49 21.17
C ARG A 139 -16.76 14.17 19.90
N CYS A 140 -15.80 13.55 19.19
CA CYS A 140 -15.28 14.02 17.92
C CYS A 140 -16.38 14.15 16.84
N ARG A 141 -16.97 15.35 16.76
CA ARG A 141 -18.04 15.74 15.83
C ARG A 141 -17.77 17.19 15.38
N LEU A 142 -17.96 17.46 14.10
CA LEU A 142 -17.69 18.78 13.50
C LEU A 142 -18.88 19.73 13.72
N SER A 143 -18.68 20.81 14.49
CA SER A 143 -19.72 21.82 14.74
C SER A 143 -20.01 22.66 13.48
N ASP A 144 -21.06 23.48 13.50
CA ASP A 144 -21.32 24.42 12.40
C ASP A 144 -20.22 25.49 12.29
N GLU A 145 -19.65 25.91 13.41
CA GLU A 145 -18.53 26.86 13.45
C GLU A 145 -17.23 26.24 12.90
N ASP A 146 -16.98 24.96 13.19
CA ASP A 146 -15.82 24.22 12.69
C ASP A 146 -15.92 24.01 11.17
N GLU A 147 -17.11 23.64 10.68
CA GLU A 147 -17.41 23.50 9.26
C GLU A 147 -17.30 24.85 8.52
N GLU A 148 -17.79 25.95 9.11
CA GLU A 148 -17.68 27.28 8.51
C GLU A 148 -16.24 27.83 8.52
N ALA A 149 -15.38 27.37 9.44
CA ALA A 149 -13.94 27.64 9.37
C ALA A 149 -13.25 26.85 8.26
N LEU A 150 -13.62 25.58 8.03
CA LEU A 150 -13.07 24.77 6.93
C LEU A 150 -13.51 25.26 5.54
N ARG A 151 -14.73 25.80 5.41
CA ARG A 151 -15.25 26.36 4.14
C ARG A 151 -14.42 27.53 3.59
N ILE A 152 -13.54 28.13 4.39
CA ILE A 152 -12.57 29.13 3.92
C ILE A 152 -11.64 28.50 2.86
N LEU A 153 -11.20 27.26 3.09
CA LEU A 153 -10.40 26.50 2.13
C LEU A 153 -11.22 26.17 0.88
N ASP A 154 -12.45 25.67 1.05
CA ASP A 154 -13.32 25.31 -0.08
C ASP A 154 -13.62 26.53 -0.98
N ARG A 155 -13.86 27.72 -0.40
CA ARG A 155 -14.08 28.99 -1.12
C ARG A 155 -12.85 29.45 -1.90
N ALA A 156 -11.65 29.09 -1.45
CA ALA A 156 -10.39 29.35 -2.14
C ALA A 156 -10.01 28.24 -3.15
N GLY A 157 -10.86 27.22 -3.33
CA GLY A 157 -10.56 26.06 -4.17
C GLY A 157 -9.51 25.10 -3.59
N VAL A 158 -9.17 25.26 -2.31
CA VAL A 158 -8.16 24.45 -1.62
C VAL A 158 -8.80 23.15 -1.13
N TYR A 159 -8.23 22.02 -1.54
CA TYR A 159 -8.69 20.71 -1.09
C TYR A 159 -8.56 20.56 0.43
N SER A 160 -9.66 20.17 1.08
CA SER A 160 -9.70 19.87 2.51
C SER A 160 -10.34 18.51 2.81
N ALA A 161 -9.76 17.80 3.77
CA ALA A 161 -10.30 16.58 4.36
C ALA A 161 -10.02 16.52 5.87
N ILE A 162 -10.55 15.52 6.57
CA ILE A 162 -10.33 15.27 8.00
C ILE A 162 -9.85 13.82 8.17
N GLN A 163 -8.78 13.60 8.92
CA GLN A 163 -8.22 12.26 9.09
C GLN A 163 -9.10 11.37 9.96
N LEU A 164 -9.50 10.21 9.44
CA LEU A 164 -10.00 9.08 10.22
C LEU A 164 -8.88 8.02 10.25
N GLY A 165 -7.90 8.25 11.14
CA GLY A 165 -6.69 7.43 11.27
C GLY A 165 -6.92 6.09 11.96
N GLU A 166 -6.20 5.06 11.51
CA GLU A 166 -6.18 3.70 12.07
C GLU A 166 -7.53 3.11 12.46
N TRP A 167 -8.56 3.37 11.66
CA TRP A 167 -9.94 3.01 12.02
C TRP A 167 -10.20 1.50 12.01
N GLY A 168 -9.57 0.76 11.09
CA GLY A 168 -9.61 -0.71 11.08
C GLY A 168 -8.85 -1.32 12.25
N TYR A 169 -7.71 -0.73 12.64
CA TYR A 169 -6.97 -1.13 13.84
C TYR A 169 -7.79 -0.86 15.11
N TYR A 170 -8.38 0.33 15.23
CA TYR A 170 -9.24 0.69 16.35
C TYR A 170 -10.39 -0.30 16.49
N PHE A 171 -11.14 -0.52 15.40
CA PHE A 171 -12.34 -1.37 15.42
C PHE A 171 -11.99 -2.77 15.93
N HIS A 172 -10.97 -3.42 15.36
CA HIS A 172 -10.65 -4.81 15.73
C HIS A 172 -9.82 -4.98 17.01
N ASN A 173 -9.04 -3.97 17.42
CA ASN A 173 -8.02 -4.14 18.47
C ASN A 173 -8.15 -3.18 19.66
N LEU A 174 -8.53 -1.91 19.46
CA LEU A 174 -8.56 -0.90 20.54
C LEU A 174 -9.96 -0.71 21.15
N ALA A 175 -11.02 -0.94 20.37
CA ALA A 175 -12.40 -0.80 20.82
C ALA A 175 -12.75 -1.55 22.14
N PRO A 176 -12.16 -2.72 22.47
CA PRO A 176 -12.36 -3.38 23.77
C PRO A 176 -11.27 -3.12 24.83
N VAL A 177 -10.23 -2.31 24.55
CA VAL A 177 -9.03 -2.21 25.42
C VAL A 177 -9.15 -1.08 26.43
N GLU A 178 -9.46 -1.42 27.69
CA GLU A 178 -9.71 -0.45 28.76
C GLU A 178 -8.60 0.60 28.93
N SER A 179 -7.33 0.23 28.81
CA SER A 179 -6.20 1.17 28.95
C SER A 179 -6.18 2.25 27.86
N PHE A 180 -6.59 1.91 26.63
CA PHE A 180 -6.78 2.89 25.55
C PHE A 180 -7.93 3.86 25.92
N TRP A 181 -9.07 3.34 26.35
CA TRP A 181 -10.21 4.17 26.75
C TRP A 181 -9.92 5.09 27.95
N ARG A 182 -9.18 4.61 28.95
CA ARG A 182 -8.69 5.44 30.06
C ARG A 182 -7.70 6.51 29.60
N THR A 183 -6.90 6.23 28.56
CA THR A 183 -5.99 7.23 27.97
C THR A 183 -6.77 8.31 27.18
N VAL A 184 -7.80 7.91 26.45
CA VAL A 184 -8.62 8.80 25.59
C VAL A 184 -9.58 9.69 26.39
N TYR A 185 -10.21 9.16 27.43
CA TYR A 185 -11.22 9.88 28.21
C TYR A 185 -10.73 10.34 29.59
N GLY A 186 -9.63 9.79 30.11
CA GLY A 186 -9.05 10.22 31.39
C GLY A 186 -10.09 10.21 32.53
N PRO A 187 -10.31 11.36 33.21
CA PRO A 187 -11.34 11.48 34.26
C PRO A 187 -12.77 11.15 33.81
N GLU A 188 -13.10 11.33 32.53
CA GLU A 188 -14.43 11.08 31.96
C GLU A 188 -14.67 9.60 31.61
N PHE A 189 -13.67 8.72 31.79
CA PHE A 189 -13.75 7.31 31.40
C PHE A 189 -15.03 6.61 31.90
N GLU A 190 -15.42 6.82 33.16
CA GLU A 190 -16.60 6.16 33.74
C GLU A 190 -17.91 6.57 33.05
N ALA A 191 -17.97 7.78 32.47
CA ALA A 191 -19.11 8.26 31.70
C ALA A 191 -19.15 7.64 30.29
N TYR A 192 -17.99 7.37 29.67
CA TYR A 192 -17.90 6.89 28.27
C TYR A 192 -17.64 5.39 28.11
N LYS A 193 -17.28 4.66 29.17
CA LYS A 193 -16.99 3.20 29.12
C LYS A 193 -18.14 2.35 28.57
N HIS A 194 -19.37 2.85 28.60
CA HIS A 194 -20.54 2.16 28.03
C HIS A 194 -20.49 2.05 26.49
N LEU A 195 -19.61 2.81 25.83
CA LEU A 195 -19.34 2.70 24.38
C LEU A 195 -18.22 1.69 24.04
N MET A 196 -17.55 1.12 25.06
CA MET A 196 -16.53 0.09 24.86
C MET A 196 -17.14 -1.17 24.25
N LYS A 197 -16.40 -1.83 23.37
CA LYS A 197 -16.81 -3.11 22.78
C LYS A 197 -16.43 -4.28 23.70
N PRO A 198 -17.22 -5.36 23.70
CA PRO A 198 -16.88 -6.55 24.49
C PRO A 198 -15.56 -7.18 24.02
N PRO A 199 -14.72 -7.68 24.95
CA PRO A 199 -13.47 -8.36 24.61
C PRO A 199 -13.73 -9.64 23.82
N GLY A 200 -12.77 -10.00 22.95
CA GLY A 200 -12.86 -11.20 22.11
C GLY A 200 -13.75 -11.06 20.87
N LEU A 201 -14.64 -10.06 20.79
CA LEU A 201 -15.53 -9.84 19.65
C LEU A 201 -15.02 -8.83 18.62
N LYS A 202 -13.72 -8.47 18.63
CA LYS A 202 -13.04 -7.77 17.52
C LYS A 202 -13.78 -6.53 16.95
N GLY A 203 -14.42 -5.76 17.83
CA GLY A 203 -15.16 -4.53 17.49
C GLY A 203 -16.68 -4.69 17.38
N TYR A 204 -17.18 -5.92 17.26
CA TYR A 204 -18.62 -6.21 17.19
C TYR A 204 -19.24 -6.28 18.60
N ASP A 205 -20.50 -5.85 18.74
CA ASP A 205 -21.25 -5.93 20.01
C ASP A 205 -21.76 -7.35 20.31
N THR A 206 -22.06 -8.11 19.26
CA THR A 206 -22.40 -9.54 19.29
C THR A 206 -21.55 -10.27 18.26
N ARG A 207 -21.41 -11.60 18.36
CA ARG A 207 -20.66 -12.36 17.35
C ARG A 207 -21.49 -12.45 16.05
N PRO A 208 -21.03 -11.88 14.92
CA PRO A 208 -21.75 -12.01 13.65
C PRO A 208 -21.67 -13.46 13.14
N ALA A 209 -22.77 -13.92 12.55
CA ALA A 209 -22.90 -15.25 11.93
C ALA A 209 -22.57 -15.22 10.43
N THR A 210 -22.76 -14.07 9.76
CA THR A 210 -22.61 -13.94 8.30
C THR A 210 -21.61 -12.86 7.89
N ARG A 211 -21.09 -12.95 6.65
CA ARG A 211 -20.28 -11.88 6.05
C ARG A 211 -21.08 -10.57 5.86
N GLN A 212 -22.40 -10.68 5.66
CA GLN A 212 -23.30 -9.53 5.52
C GLN A 212 -23.40 -8.74 6.83
N GLU A 213 -23.64 -9.40 7.96
CA GLU A 213 -23.65 -8.76 9.29
C GLU A 213 -22.32 -8.06 9.62
N CYS A 214 -21.20 -8.68 9.25
CA CYS A 214 -19.87 -8.07 9.42
C CYS A 214 -19.74 -6.78 8.59
N TYR A 215 -20.07 -6.87 7.30
CA TYR A 215 -20.05 -5.74 6.37
C TYR A 215 -20.95 -4.60 6.87
N ASP A 216 -22.21 -4.88 7.22
CA ASP A 216 -23.15 -3.85 7.65
C ASP A 216 -22.74 -3.20 8.97
N THR A 217 -22.19 -3.96 9.92
CA THR A 217 -21.71 -3.40 11.19
C THR A 217 -20.51 -2.47 10.99
N LEU A 218 -19.53 -2.88 10.18
CA LEU A 218 -18.35 -2.05 9.92
C LEU A 218 -18.68 -0.84 9.03
N ARG A 219 -19.60 -1.01 8.08
CA ARG A 219 -20.17 0.06 7.25
C ARG A 219 -20.88 1.10 8.09
N ASP A 220 -21.76 0.69 9.00
CA ASP A 220 -22.47 1.62 9.87
C ASP A 220 -21.52 2.36 10.83
N TYR A 221 -20.51 1.67 11.36
CA TYR A 221 -19.40 2.32 12.08
C TYR A 221 -18.73 3.43 11.23
N PHE A 222 -18.29 3.09 10.02
CA PHE A 222 -17.56 4.02 9.15
C PHE A 222 -18.44 5.19 8.70
N LEU A 223 -19.67 4.91 8.26
CA LEU A 223 -20.63 5.93 7.85
C LEU A 223 -21.04 6.84 9.01
N THR A 224 -21.08 6.35 10.25
CA THR A 224 -21.30 7.19 11.43
C THR A 224 -20.16 8.20 11.62
N ARG A 225 -18.90 7.76 11.53
CA ARG A 225 -17.74 8.66 11.61
C ARG A 225 -17.70 9.65 10.42
N ASN A 226 -18.01 9.19 9.20
CA ASN A 226 -18.15 10.03 8.01
C ASN A 226 -19.21 11.14 8.20
N ARG A 227 -20.40 10.82 8.74
CA ARG A 227 -21.44 11.82 9.07
C ARG A 227 -20.96 12.84 10.09
N PHE A 228 -20.27 12.41 11.16
CA PHE A 228 -19.73 13.32 12.17
C PHE A 228 -18.56 14.18 11.67
N MET A 229 -17.89 13.78 10.58
CA MET A 229 -16.92 14.58 9.83
C MET A 229 -17.56 15.30 8.62
N ARG A 230 -18.90 15.37 8.52
CA ARG A 230 -19.67 16.00 7.41
C ARG A 230 -19.22 15.57 6.00
N GLY A 231 -18.85 14.30 5.83
CA GLY A 231 -18.38 13.78 4.55
C GLY A 231 -17.00 14.29 4.12
N ARG A 232 -16.18 14.80 5.06
CA ARG A 232 -14.81 15.26 4.83
C ARG A 232 -13.74 14.18 5.06
N ASN A 233 -14.09 12.93 5.37
CA ASN A 233 -13.10 11.94 5.81
C ASN A 233 -12.10 11.51 4.71
N ILE A 234 -10.83 11.41 5.10
CA ILE A 234 -9.86 10.48 4.51
C ILE A 234 -9.80 9.24 5.39
N SER A 235 -9.84 8.07 4.78
CA SER A 235 -9.75 6.78 5.47
C SER A 235 -8.29 6.36 5.55
N VAL A 236 -7.59 6.53 6.67
CA VAL A 236 -6.23 6.01 6.82
C VAL A 236 -6.26 4.68 7.59
N THR A 237 -5.66 3.63 7.02
CA THR A 237 -5.62 2.29 7.61
C THR A 237 -4.31 1.56 7.31
N GLY A 238 -3.66 1.05 8.35
CA GLY A 238 -2.54 0.12 8.31
C GLY A 238 -2.97 -1.32 8.61
N HIS A 239 -3.81 -1.55 9.62
CA HIS A 239 -4.04 -2.89 10.15
C HIS A 239 -5.30 -3.64 9.65
N SER A 240 -5.70 -3.37 8.40
CA SER A 240 -6.73 -4.11 7.64
C SER A 240 -6.55 -3.90 6.13
N HIS A 241 -7.36 -4.57 5.30
CA HIS A 241 -7.38 -4.39 3.84
C HIS A 241 -8.78 -3.90 3.39
N TYR A 242 -9.17 -2.72 3.88
CA TYR A 242 -10.52 -2.16 3.73
C TYR A 242 -10.59 -0.93 2.82
N GLU A 243 -9.58 -0.77 1.98
CA GLU A 243 -9.38 0.35 1.07
C GLU A 243 -10.55 0.50 0.08
N ALA A 244 -10.99 -0.65 -0.46
CA ALA A 244 -12.14 -0.74 -1.36
C ALA A 244 -13.46 -0.35 -0.68
N TYR A 245 -13.68 -0.81 0.56
CA TYR A 245 -14.88 -0.48 1.33
C TYR A 245 -14.92 1.00 1.71
N ALA A 246 -13.78 1.59 2.08
CA ALA A 246 -13.70 3.02 2.36
C ALA A 246 -14.06 3.87 1.13
N ALA A 247 -13.61 3.45 -0.06
CA ALA A 247 -13.95 4.10 -1.32
C ALA A 247 -15.46 3.97 -1.63
N GLU A 248 -16.03 2.78 -1.46
CA GLU A 248 -17.46 2.50 -1.61
C GLU A 248 -18.32 3.36 -0.67
N TRP A 249 -17.90 3.48 0.60
CA TRP A 249 -18.60 4.20 1.65
C TRP A 249 -18.31 5.71 1.65
N GLY A 250 -17.69 6.23 0.57
CA GLY A 250 -17.60 7.67 0.31
C GLY A 250 -16.45 8.41 0.98
N ALA A 251 -15.34 7.73 1.31
CA ALA A 251 -14.10 8.42 1.65
C ALA A 251 -13.67 9.37 0.52
N ARG A 252 -13.21 10.58 0.85
CA ARG A 252 -12.69 11.52 -0.16
C ARG A 252 -11.36 11.03 -0.76
N VAL A 253 -10.53 10.42 0.08
CA VAL A 253 -9.25 9.77 -0.27
C VAL A 253 -9.17 8.42 0.45
N VAL A 254 -8.62 7.42 -0.24
CA VAL A 254 -8.29 6.10 0.30
C VAL A 254 -6.85 6.13 0.82
N GLY A 255 -6.65 6.24 2.12
CA GLY A 255 -5.32 6.33 2.74
C GLY A 255 -4.83 4.98 3.29
N LEU A 256 -3.55 4.70 3.06
CA LEU A 256 -2.79 3.66 3.75
C LEU A 256 -1.89 4.29 4.80
N GLU A 257 -1.70 3.60 5.92
CA GLU A 257 -0.47 3.73 6.71
C GLU A 257 0.42 2.51 6.42
N LEU A 258 1.74 2.73 6.25
CA LEU A 258 2.74 1.70 5.98
C LEU A 258 4.01 1.96 6.82
N GLY A 259 4.63 0.92 7.38
CA GLY A 259 5.71 1.04 8.38
C GLY A 259 5.27 0.53 9.76
N GLU A 260 5.79 1.08 10.86
CA GLU A 260 5.45 0.72 12.25
C GLU A 260 5.56 -0.79 12.56
N ASN A 261 4.40 -1.45 12.59
CA ASN A 261 4.14 -2.86 12.83
C ASN A 261 3.10 -3.34 11.79
N ILE A 262 3.04 -2.67 10.64
CA ILE A 262 2.09 -2.86 9.57
C ILE A 262 2.75 -3.72 8.49
N ALA A 263 2.30 -4.97 8.43
CA ALA A 263 2.65 -5.93 7.40
C ALA A 263 1.87 -5.72 6.09
N PHE A 264 2.20 -6.53 5.08
CA PHE A 264 1.42 -6.65 3.84
C PHE A 264 1.45 -5.40 2.95
N SER A 265 2.56 -4.67 2.91
CA SER A 265 2.71 -3.39 2.21
C SER A 265 2.28 -3.42 0.73
N GLN A 266 2.75 -4.42 -0.03
CA GLN A 266 2.46 -4.49 -1.47
C GLN A 266 1.01 -4.90 -1.75
N SER A 267 0.44 -5.84 -0.99
CA SER A 267 -0.98 -6.20 -1.18
C SER A 267 -1.90 -5.04 -0.80
N LYS A 268 -1.57 -4.25 0.24
CA LYS A 268 -2.28 -2.99 0.54
C LYS A 268 -2.25 -1.99 -0.60
N ILE A 269 -1.09 -1.80 -1.24
CA ILE A 269 -0.96 -0.93 -2.43
C ILE A 269 -1.84 -1.45 -3.58
N ALA A 270 -1.87 -2.77 -3.82
CA ALA A 270 -2.74 -3.38 -4.84
C ALA A 270 -4.25 -3.20 -4.54
N PHE A 271 -4.66 -3.24 -3.27
CA PHE A 271 -6.03 -2.92 -2.83
C PHE A 271 -6.35 -1.43 -2.98
N ALA A 272 -5.47 -0.52 -2.53
CA ALA A 272 -5.69 0.93 -2.63
C ALA A 272 -5.74 1.42 -4.08
N ARG A 273 -4.87 0.91 -4.95
CA ARG A 273 -4.85 1.22 -6.39
C ARG A 273 -6.07 0.64 -7.12
N GLY A 274 -6.47 -0.59 -6.81
CA GLY A 274 -7.70 -1.18 -7.33
C GLY A 274 -8.94 -0.40 -6.91
N ALA A 275 -9.03 -0.01 -5.63
CA ALA A 275 -10.09 0.86 -5.12
C ALA A 275 -10.11 2.24 -5.80
N SER A 276 -8.94 2.84 -6.00
CA SER A 276 -8.79 4.12 -6.71
C SER A 276 -9.40 4.07 -8.10
N ARG A 277 -9.15 2.99 -8.86
CA ARG A 277 -9.71 2.78 -10.21
C ARG A 277 -11.20 2.44 -10.18
N GLN A 278 -11.64 1.56 -9.27
CA GLN A 278 -13.03 1.10 -9.19
C GLN A 278 -14.02 2.22 -8.85
N TRP A 279 -13.63 3.16 -7.98
CA TRP A 279 -14.50 4.28 -7.55
C TRP A 279 -14.04 5.66 -8.03
N GLN A 280 -13.00 5.74 -8.87
CA GLN A 280 -12.39 6.99 -9.33
C GLN A 280 -12.05 7.94 -8.17
N ARG A 281 -11.38 7.39 -7.14
CA ARG A 281 -10.95 8.14 -5.95
C ARG A 281 -9.43 8.29 -5.90
N PRO A 282 -8.89 9.43 -5.44
CA PRO A 282 -7.49 9.51 -5.04
C PRO A 282 -7.19 8.55 -3.88
N TRP A 283 -5.96 8.08 -3.81
CA TRP A 283 -5.43 7.30 -2.69
C TRP A 283 -4.11 7.87 -2.20
N SER A 284 -3.71 7.57 -0.96
CA SER A 284 -2.49 8.13 -0.35
C SER A 284 -1.73 7.11 0.48
N VAL A 285 -0.47 7.43 0.78
CA VAL A 285 0.39 6.65 1.68
C VAL A 285 0.94 7.56 2.77
N GLN A 286 0.68 7.22 4.03
CA GLN A 286 1.45 7.70 5.18
C GLN A 286 2.55 6.67 5.49
N VAL A 287 3.80 7.12 5.62
CA VAL A 287 4.95 6.27 5.95
C VAL A 287 5.36 6.55 7.38
N SER A 288 5.09 5.58 8.25
CA SER A 288 5.20 5.71 9.71
C SER A 288 6.67 5.86 10.19
N PRO A 289 6.95 6.70 11.20
CA PRO A 289 8.27 6.90 11.78
C PRO A 289 8.65 5.77 12.74
N TRP A 290 7.68 4.94 13.11
CA TRP A 290 7.84 3.89 14.09
C TRP A 290 8.37 2.62 13.44
N PHE A 291 9.03 1.79 14.24
CA PHE A 291 9.39 0.41 13.92
C PHE A 291 9.51 -0.35 15.24
N ALA A 292 8.67 -1.36 15.48
CA ALA A 292 8.66 -2.16 16.72
C ALA A 292 8.76 -1.33 18.03
N GLY A 293 8.01 -0.22 18.08
CA GLY A 293 7.95 0.70 19.23
C GLY A 293 9.11 1.69 19.38
N SER A 294 10.15 1.63 18.54
CA SER A 294 11.15 2.71 18.42
C SER A 294 10.73 3.70 17.34
N CYS A 295 11.10 4.99 17.46
CA CYS A 295 10.54 6.06 16.63
C CYS A 295 11.61 7.01 16.09
N THR A 296 11.69 7.15 14.77
CA THR A 296 12.53 8.18 14.13
C THR A 296 12.06 9.56 14.56
N THR A 297 13.00 10.34 15.10
CA THR A 297 12.78 11.71 15.62
C THR A 297 14.07 12.50 15.50
N ALA A 298 14.02 13.82 15.60
CA ALA A 298 15.20 14.67 15.58
C ALA A 298 16.23 14.34 16.69
N GLY A 299 17.48 14.66 16.42
CA GLY A 299 18.61 14.45 17.32
C GLY A 299 19.22 13.03 17.29
N PRO A 300 20.22 12.78 18.16
CA PRO A 300 20.97 11.52 18.17
C PRO A 300 20.15 10.33 18.68
N LEU A 301 20.59 9.12 18.31
CA LEU A 301 20.06 7.87 18.83
C LEU A 301 20.18 7.82 20.35
N ARG A 302 19.05 7.62 21.03
CA ARG A 302 18.94 7.49 22.49
C ARG A 302 17.99 6.38 22.87
N ARG A 303 18.25 5.74 24.01
CA ARG A 303 17.40 4.69 24.59
C ARG A 303 16.37 5.29 25.54
N GLU A 304 15.12 4.90 25.36
CA GLU A 304 13.98 5.29 26.18
C GLU A 304 13.29 4.00 26.67
N GLY A 305 13.82 3.44 27.76
CA GLY A 305 13.38 2.15 28.29
C GLY A 305 13.70 0.99 27.34
N ASN A 306 12.66 0.29 26.87
CA ASN A 306 12.80 -0.82 25.91
C ASN A 306 12.92 -0.34 24.45
N TYR A 307 12.74 0.95 24.19
CA TYR A 307 12.65 1.53 22.85
C TYR A 307 13.76 2.55 22.60
N ALA A 308 13.78 3.13 21.39
CA ALA A 308 14.72 4.18 21.02
C ALA A 308 14.05 5.35 20.28
N ARG A 309 14.72 6.50 20.34
CA ARG A 309 14.41 7.73 19.59
C ARG A 309 15.67 8.34 18.98
N GLY A 310 15.52 9.29 18.07
CA GLY A 310 16.60 9.89 17.27
C GLY A 310 16.56 9.47 15.80
N LEU A 311 17.41 10.08 14.97
CA LEU A 311 17.39 9.89 13.50
C LEU A 311 17.82 8.47 13.06
N ASP A 312 18.48 7.74 13.96
CA ASP A 312 18.86 6.33 13.78
C ASP A 312 17.96 5.36 14.56
N ALA A 313 16.87 5.82 15.17
CA ALA A 313 15.80 4.96 15.70
C ALA A 313 14.68 4.81 14.65
N GLY A 314 13.76 3.87 14.84
CA GLY A 314 12.70 3.59 13.87
C GLY A 314 13.25 2.91 12.62
N HIS A 315 12.70 3.21 11.45
CA HIS A 315 13.16 2.66 10.17
C HIS A 315 14.49 3.27 9.68
N SER A 316 15.08 2.70 8.63
CA SER A 316 16.27 3.29 7.97
C SER A 316 15.88 4.39 6.96
N LEU A 317 16.77 5.37 6.75
CA LEU A 317 16.61 6.36 5.67
C LEU A 317 16.57 5.70 4.27
N SER A 318 17.17 4.52 4.10
CA SER A 318 17.00 3.70 2.88
C SER A 318 15.54 3.27 2.71
N PHE A 319 14.92 2.75 3.77
CA PHE A 319 13.50 2.35 3.75
C PHE A 319 12.59 3.54 3.44
N TYR A 320 12.73 4.67 4.15
CA TYR A 320 11.94 5.89 3.91
C TYR A 320 11.98 6.34 2.45
N LYS A 321 13.18 6.49 1.87
CA LYS A 321 13.33 6.88 0.46
C LYS A 321 12.58 5.95 -0.48
N ARG A 322 12.71 4.63 -0.27
CA ARG A 322 12.08 3.61 -1.12
C ARG A 322 10.56 3.65 -0.98
N MET A 323 10.03 3.76 0.24
CA MET A 323 8.59 3.88 0.47
C MET A 323 8.00 5.16 -0.13
N TRP A 324 8.66 6.31 0.02
CA TRP A 324 8.17 7.58 -0.53
C TRP A 324 8.12 7.55 -2.06
N LEU A 325 9.21 7.12 -2.69
CA LEU A 325 9.32 7.00 -4.15
C LEU A 325 8.38 5.94 -4.71
N HIS A 326 8.26 4.79 -4.04
CA HIS A 326 7.35 3.73 -4.47
C HIS A 326 5.88 4.13 -4.31
N GLY A 327 5.48 4.81 -3.24
CA GLY A 327 4.11 5.33 -3.10
C GLY A 327 3.73 6.31 -4.21
N TRP A 328 4.65 7.20 -4.57
CA TRP A 328 4.50 8.07 -5.74
C TRP A 328 4.42 7.27 -7.05
N PHE A 329 5.34 6.34 -7.30
CA PHE A 329 5.40 5.62 -8.57
C PHE A 329 4.28 4.60 -8.74
N ALA A 330 3.81 3.97 -7.66
CA ALA A 330 2.64 3.10 -7.63
C ALA A 330 1.31 3.85 -7.91
N GLY A 331 1.33 5.19 -7.92
CA GLY A 331 0.22 6.03 -8.38
C GLY A 331 -0.57 6.78 -7.31
N ALA A 332 -0.04 6.94 -6.08
CA ALA A 332 -0.75 7.68 -5.04
C ALA A 332 -0.98 9.15 -5.45
N ALA A 333 -2.11 9.74 -5.03
CA ALA A 333 -2.34 11.19 -5.15
C ALA A 333 -1.39 11.98 -4.23
N MET A 334 -1.07 11.37 -3.08
CA MET A 334 -0.35 12.00 -1.99
C MET A 334 0.57 11.01 -1.25
N VAL A 335 1.77 11.44 -0.89
CA VAL A 335 2.66 10.73 0.06
C VAL A 335 2.97 11.64 1.24
N THR A 336 2.86 11.07 2.43
CA THR A 336 3.03 11.73 3.71
C THR A 336 4.11 11.00 4.51
N PRO A 337 5.29 11.60 4.72
CA PRO A 337 6.23 11.14 5.72
C PRO A 337 5.67 11.48 7.11
N GLU A 338 5.25 10.49 7.90
CA GLU A 338 4.66 10.78 9.21
C GLU A 338 5.70 11.33 10.19
N ASN A 339 5.26 12.20 11.11
CA ASN A 339 6.08 12.92 12.08
C ASN A 339 7.19 13.78 11.41
N SER A 340 7.05 14.14 10.14
CA SER A 340 8.09 14.83 9.38
C SER A 340 8.53 16.15 10.00
N ILE A 341 7.65 16.94 10.63
CA ILE A 341 8.09 18.18 11.31
C ILE A 341 9.11 17.88 12.42
N GLY A 342 8.95 16.74 13.12
CA GLY A 342 9.83 16.23 14.16
C GLY A 342 10.98 15.34 13.66
N ILE A 343 11.18 15.22 12.34
CA ILE A 343 12.24 14.40 11.71
C ILE A 343 13.06 15.22 10.73
N PHE A 344 12.43 16.09 9.94
CA PHE A 344 13.05 16.89 8.89
C PHE A 344 13.76 18.13 9.41
N PHE A 345 13.39 18.63 10.60
CA PHE A 345 14.03 19.77 11.23
C PHE A 345 14.68 19.39 12.58
N ASP A 346 15.80 20.03 12.92
CA ASP A 346 16.45 19.89 14.24
C ASP A 346 15.54 20.38 15.39
N SER A 347 14.64 21.33 15.10
CA SER A 347 13.65 21.90 16.01
C SER A 347 12.36 22.24 15.28
N PRO A 348 11.16 22.10 15.90
CA PRO A 348 9.88 22.41 15.28
C PRO A 348 9.53 23.93 15.29
N HIS A 349 10.56 24.78 15.25
CA HIS A 349 10.48 26.24 15.23
C HIS A 349 11.67 26.81 14.43
N ALA A 350 11.68 28.13 14.20
CA ALA A 350 12.82 28.85 13.64
C ALA A 350 14.14 28.51 14.38
N PRO A 351 15.27 28.33 13.68
CA PRO A 351 15.51 28.69 12.28
C PRO A 351 15.14 27.61 11.25
N TRP A 352 14.37 26.57 11.60
CA TRP A 352 13.96 25.50 10.68
C TRP A 352 15.13 24.84 9.93
N LYS A 353 16.21 24.56 10.67
CA LYS A 353 17.40 23.89 10.13
C LYS A 353 17.07 22.43 9.79
N LEU A 354 17.35 22.03 8.55
CA LEU A 354 17.09 20.67 8.08
C LEU A 354 18.03 19.64 8.73
N THR A 355 17.49 18.45 9.00
CA THR A 355 18.26 17.23 9.31
C THR A 355 18.67 16.52 8.02
N PRO A 356 19.55 15.49 8.08
CA PRO A 356 19.81 14.61 6.94
C PRO A 356 18.56 13.93 6.34
N HIS A 357 17.48 13.73 7.13
CA HIS A 357 16.22 13.23 6.61
C HIS A 357 15.44 14.32 5.86
N GLY A 358 15.46 15.57 6.36
CA GLY A 358 14.84 16.72 5.69
C GLY A 358 15.51 17.08 4.37
N GLU A 359 16.84 17.12 4.34
CA GLU A 359 17.62 17.29 3.09
C GLU A 359 17.32 16.17 2.08
N LYS A 360 17.13 14.93 2.56
CA LYS A 360 16.76 13.82 1.68
C LYS A 360 15.33 13.90 1.17
N ALA A 361 14.40 14.45 1.95
CA ALA A 361 13.03 14.70 1.53
C ALA A 361 12.95 15.79 0.43
N VAL A 362 13.80 16.83 0.50
CA VAL A 362 13.99 17.80 -0.59
C VAL A 362 14.45 17.12 -1.87
N GLU A 363 15.51 16.30 -1.82
CA GLU A 363 16.02 15.54 -2.98
C GLU A 363 14.93 14.63 -3.59
N VAL A 364 14.18 13.91 -2.75
CA VAL A 364 13.12 13.01 -3.20
C VAL A 364 11.96 13.77 -3.84
N PHE A 365 11.51 14.88 -3.26
CA PHE A 365 10.43 15.67 -3.86
C PHE A 365 10.86 16.43 -5.12
N ALA A 366 12.12 16.86 -5.21
CA ALA A 366 12.69 17.37 -6.45
C ALA A 366 12.70 16.28 -7.56
N PHE A 367 13.09 15.05 -7.23
CA PHE A 367 13.05 13.92 -8.16
C PHE A 367 11.61 13.62 -8.64
N MET A 368 10.63 13.62 -7.71
CA MET A 368 9.21 13.38 -8.03
C MET A 368 8.60 14.44 -8.96
N ARG A 369 9.07 15.70 -8.89
CA ARG A 369 8.62 16.80 -9.77
C ARG A 369 9.34 16.82 -11.11
N ALA A 370 10.57 16.31 -11.19
CA ALA A 370 11.38 16.31 -12.41
C ALA A 370 10.98 15.22 -13.44
N HIS A 371 10.13 14.26 -13.06
CA HIS A 371 9.82 13.09 -13.89
C HIS A 371 8.31 12.84 -14.01
N ASP A 372 7.83 12.55 -15.22
CA ASP A 372 6.51 11.96 -15.41
C ASP A 372 6.53 10.50 -14.95
N ARG A 373 5.92 10.22 -13.79
CA ARG A 373 5.74 8.84 -13.30
C ARG A 373 4.91 7.96 -14.24
N GLY A 374 4.11 8.53 -15.13
CA GLY A 374 3.17 7.79 -15.98
C GLY A 374 2.08 7.07 -15.20
N VAL A 375 1.32 6.22 -15.90
CA VAL A 375 0.25 5.40 -15.31
C VAL A 375 0.81 4.02 -14.90
N PRO A 376 0.61 3.57 -13.65
CA PRO A 376 0.94 2.21 -13.20
C PRO A 376 0.26 1.16 -14.08
N TYR A 377 1.04 0.25 -14.64
CA TYR A 377 0.53 -0.77 -15.55
C TYR A 377 0.39 -2.13 -14.87
N THR A 378 -0.84 -2.48 -14.49
CA THR A 378 -1.17 -3.66 -13.68
C THR A 378 -2.26 -4.51 -14.37
N PRO A 379 -1.88 -5.31 -15.38
CA PRO A 379 -2.81 -5.95 -16.33
C PRO A 379 -3.70 -7.07 -15.79
N VAL A 380 -3.55 -7.45 -14.51
CA VAL A 380 -4.36 -8.51 -13.91
C VAL A 380 -5.23 -7.95 -12.78
N ALA A 381 -6.55 -7.96 -12.96
CA ALA A 381 -7.48 -7.73 -11.86
C ALA A 381 -7.68 -9.03 -11.07
N LEU A 382 -7.39 -8.99 -9.76
CA LEU A 382 -7.84 -9.99 -8.80
C LEU A 382 -9.21 -9.55 -8.28
N VAL A 383 -10.27 -10.29 -8.62
CA VAL A 383 -11.64 -9.93 -8.22
C VAL A 383 -12.09 -10.82 -7.07
N LEU A 384 -12.34 -10.19 -5.92
CA LEU A 384 -12.91 -10.80 -4.73
C LEU A 384 -14.43 -10.57 -4.69
N ASP A 385 -15.17 -11.41 -3.96
CA ASP A 385 -16.57 -11.12 -3.65
C ASP A 385 -16.72 -9.82 -2.86
N HIS A 386 -17.79 -9.06 -3.13
CA HIS A 386 -18.11 -7.83 -2.41
C HIS A 386 -18.10 -7.99 -0.88
N LEU A 387 -18.54 -9.14 -0.35
CA LEU A 387 -18.54 -9.41 1.09
C LEU A 387 -17.30 -10.19 1.58
N ALA A 388 -16.25 -10.34 0.75
CA ALA A 388 -15.07 -11.15 1.11
C ALA A 388 -14.43 -10.71 2.43
N GLY A 389 -14.33 -9.40 2.69
CA GLY A 389 -13.85 -8.88 3.97
C GLY A 389 -12.40 -9.26 4.29
N TYR A 390 -11.56 -9.38 3.26
CA TYR A 390 -10.17 -9.80 3.40
C TYR A 390 -9.46 -8.92 4.45
N ASN A 391 -8.78 -9.56 5.40
CA ASN A 391 -8.05 -8.89 6.47
C ASN A 391 -6.89 -9.81 6.89
N ALA A 392 -5.74 -9.62 6.25
CA ALA A 392 -4.55 -10.43 6.52
C ALA A 392 -4.04 -10.24 7.95
N TYR A 393 -4.11 -9.01 8.48
CA TYR A 393 -3.63 -8.66 9.82
C TYR A 393 -4.34 -9.41 10.96
N GLN A 394 -5.65 -9.64 10.83
CA GLN A 394 -6.40 -10.47 11.78
C GLN A 394 -6.36 -11.97 11.45
N GLY A 395 -5.77 -12.34 10.31
CA GLY A 395 -5.72 -13.71 9.81
C GLY A 395 -7.09 -14.33 9.46
N ARG A 396 -8.17 -13.52 9.42
CA ARG A 396 -9.57 -13.96 9.38
C ARG A 396 -10.45 -12.98 8.57
N PRO A 397 -11.42 -13.46 7.76
CA PRO A 397 -12.40 -12.59 7.10
C PRO A 397 -13.16 -11.74 8.13
N TRP A 398 -13.28 -10.44 7.84
CA TRP A 398 -13.87 -9.44 8.73
C TRP A 398 -13.31 -9.41 10.16
N GLY A 399 -12.09 -9.94 10.34
CA GLY A 399 -11.39 -10.05 11.61
C GLY A 399 -11.89 -11.13 12.58
N ILE A 400 -12.97 -11.85 12.27
CA ILE A 400 -13.65 -12.73 13.25
C ILE A 400 -14.14 -14.07 12.68
N LEU A 401 -14.55 -14.13 11.41
CA LEU A 401 -15.11 -15.35 10.83
C LEU A 401 -14.03 -16.42 10.63
N GLU A 402 -14.44 -17.68 10.60
CA GLU A 402 -13.55 -18.77 10.20
C GLU A 402 -13.31 -18.72 8.68
N LYS A 403 -12.10 -19.08 8.26
CA LYS A 403 -11.73 -19.13 6.84
C LYS A 403 -12.42 -20.32 6.15
N THR A 404 -13.01 -20.04 5.01
CA THR A 404 -13.33 -21.04 3.98
C THR A 404 -12.05 -21.48 3.25
N PRO A 405 -12.09 -22.57 2.45
CA PRO A 405 -11.00 -22.89 1.52
C PRO A 405 -10.69 -21.73 0.55
N GLY A 406 -11.71 -21.00 0.08
CA GLY A 406 -11.52 -19.82 -0.79
C GLY A 406 -10.77 -18.68 -0.10
N ASP A 407 -11.05 -18.39 1.18
CA ASP A 407 -10.31 -17.37 1.94
C ASP A 407 -8.84 -17.76 2.12
N GLN A 408 -8.55 -19.05 2.33
CA GLN A 408 -7.17 -19.52 2.46
C GLN A 408 -6.44 -19.56 1.11
N GLU A 409 -7.11 -19.91 0.01
CA GLU A 409 -6.58 -19.77 -1.36
C GLU A 409 -6.27 -18.29 -1.70
N THR A 410 -7.12 -17.36 -1.24
CA THR A 410 -6.91 -15.91 -1.39
C THR A 410 -5.68 -15.44 -0.62
N TYR A 411 -5.52 -15.91 0.62
CA TYR A 411 -4.36 -15.60 1.46
C TYR A 411 -3.06 -16.16 0.88
N ASP A 412 -3.06 -17.42 0.43
CA ASP A 412 -1.89 -18.07 -0.16
C ASP A 412 -1.50 -17.41 -1.49
N LEU A 413 -2.46 -16.99 -2.32
CA LEU A 413 -2.18 -16.23 -3.54
C LEU A 413 -1.45 -14.93 -3.20
N LEU A 414 -2.08 -14.05 -2.40
CA LEU A 414 -1.53 -12.73 -2.10
C LEU A 414 -0.20 -12.82 -1.37
N GLU A 415 -0.13 -13.54 -0.25
CA GLU A 415 0.96 -13.41 0.72
C GLU A 415 2.01 -14.54 0.65
N GLN A 416 1.81 -15.56 -0.21
CA GLN A 416 2.77 -16.64 -0.45
C GLN A 416 3.22 -16.76 -1.92
N GLN A 417 2.40 -16.34 -2.89
CA GLN A 417 2.77 -16.40 -4.32
C GLN A 417 3.13 -15.01 -4.88
N LEU A 418 2.33 -13.97 -4.62
CA LEU A 418 2.55 -12.64 -5.19
C LEU A 418 3.51 -11.77 -4.35
N PHE A 419 3.32 -11.75 -3.03
CA PHE A 419 4.06 -10.90 -2.09
C PHE A 419 4.71 -11.72 -0.94
N PRO A 420 5.59 -12.70 -1.27
CA PRO A 420 6.06 -13.70 -0.32
C PRO A 420 6.84 -13.12 0.88
N GLY A 421 6.41 -13.51 2.08
CA GLY A 421 7.08 -13.15 3.33
C GLY A 421 6.79 -11.73 3.83
N ALA A 422 5.67 -11.13 3.41
CA ALA A 422 5.17 -9.87 3.95
C ALA A 422 4.53 -10.02 5.35
N ASP A 423 4.15 -11.23 5.76
CA ASP A 423 3.50 -11.55 7.05
C ASP A 423 4.49 -11.57 8.23
N HIS A 424 4.93 -10.40 8.69
CA HIS A 424 5.74 -10.28 9.92
C HIS A 424 4.91 -10.17 11.21
N ILE A 425 3.60 -10.45 11.14
CA ILE A 425 2.67 -10.40 12.29
C ILE A 425 2.48 -11.79 12.87
N HIS A 426 2.21 -12.78 12.01
CA HIS A 426 2.02 -14.17 12.42
C HIS A 426 3.30 -15.00 12.31
N VAL A 427 4.25 -14.57 11.46
CA VAL A 427 5.60 -15.15 11.37
C VAL A 427 6.61 -14.18 11.99
N LYS A 428 7.56 -14.71 12.78
CA LYS A 428 8.62 -13.88 13.35
C LYS A 428 9.54 -13.37 12.23
N PRO A 429 9.80 -12.04 12.14
CA PRO A 429 10.77 -11.51 11.19
C PRO A 429 12.19 -11.99 11.54
N ASP A 430 13.10 -11.90 10.56
CA ASP A 430 14.51 -12.23 10.77
C ASP A 430 15.10 -11.39 11.93
N PRO A 431 15.62 -12.01 13.02
CA PRO A 431 16.23 -11.28 14.13
C PRO A 431 17.54 -10.57 13.73
N SER A 432 18.15 -10.90 12.59
CA SER A 432 19.32 -10.22 12.04
C SER A 432 18.93 -8.89 11.36
N ASN A 433 17.91 -8.91 10.50
CA ASN A 433 17.40 -7.77 9.76
C ASN A 433 15.84 -7.74 9.71
N PRO A 434 15.18 -7.31 10.80
CA PRO A 434 13.72 -7.32 10.86
C PRO A 434 13.04 -6.35 9.87
N GLU A 435 13.73 -5.28 9.42
CA GLU A 435 13.20 -4.34 8.41
C GLU A 435 13.04 -5.01 7.03
N ALA A 436 13.73 -6.11 6.77
CA ALA A 436 13.63 -6.84 5.50
C ALA A 436 12.23 -7.40 5.20
N SER A 437 11.29 -7.36 6.16
CA SER A 437 9.92 -7.85 6.02
C SER A 437 8.90 -6.82 5.48
N TYR A 438 9.26 -5.54 5.36
CA TYR A 438 8.33 -4.46 4.98
C TYR A 438 8.29 -4.17 3.47
N LEU A 439 9.38 -4.46 2.75
CA LEU A 439 9.46 -4.46 1.29
C LEU A 439 10.09 -5.77 0.85
N ARG A 440 9.51 -6.45 -0.14
CA ARG A 440 9.88 -7.82 -0.54
C ARG A 440 9.98 -7.93 -2.06
N PRO A 441 10.91 -8.75 -2.60
CA PRO A 441 10.90 -9.09 -4.01
C PRO A 441 9.54 -9.60 -4.49
N THR A 442 9.15 -9.19 -5.69
CA THR A 442 7.84 -9.50 -6.29
C THR A 442 8.06 -10.39 -7.51
N PRO A 443 7.82 -11.72 -7.44
CA PRO A 443 8.16 -12.67 -8.50
C PRO A 443 7.55 -12.34 -9.87
N HIS A 444 6.43 -11.61 -9.88
CA HIS A 444 5.71 -11.21 -11.09
C HIS A 444 5.54 -9.69 -11.19
N GLY A 445 6.31 -8.93 -10.40
CA GLY A 445 6.15 -7.48 -10.25
C GLY A 445 4.85 -7.12 -9.51
N GLU A 446 4.62 -5.83 -9.37
CA GLU A 446 3.40 -5.24 -8.82
C GLU A 446 2.18 -5.33 -9.78
N MET A 447 2.16 -6.31 -10.69
CA MET A 447 1.29 -6.32 -11.89
C MET A 447 -0.21 -6.53 -11.65
N PHE A 448 -0.64 -6.51 -10.39
CA PHE A 448 -1.98 -6.87 -9.92
C PHE A 448 -2.68 -5.69 -9.23
N ASP A 449 -3.97 -5.57 -9.44
CA ASP A 449 -4.87 -4.76 -8.62
C ASP A 449 -5.93 -5.67 -7.99
N VAL A 450 -6.42 -5.29 -6.81
CA VAL A 450 -7.53 -6.01 -6.16
C VAL A 450 -8.82 -5.20 -6.25
N LEU A 451 -9.85 -5.82 -6.82
CA LEU A 451 -11.18 -5.24 -7.03
C LEU A 451 -12.23 -6.06 -6.26
N LEU A 452 -13.37 -5.44 -5.96
CA LEU A 452 -14.55 -6.16 -5.48
C LEU A 452 -15.48 -6.52 -6.65
N SER A 453 -16.31 -7.55 -6.50
CA SER A 453 -17.25 -8.01 -7.53
C SER A 453 -18.34 -6.99 -7.91
N THR A 454 -18.44 -5.89 -7.16
CA THR A 454 -19.20 -4.67 -7.51
C THR A 454 -18.52 -3.80 -8.58
N ALA A 455 -17.31 -4.14 -9.04
CA ALA A 455 -16.57 -3.37 -10.05
C ALA A 455 -17.40 -3.20 -11.35
N PRO A 456 -17.58 -1.95 -11.84
CA PRO A 456 -18.28 -1.67 -13.08
C PRO A 456 -17.73 -2.42 -14.31
N ALA A 457 -18.58 -2.58 -15.33
CA ALA A 457 -18.24 -3.34 -16.54
C ALA A 457 -17.06 -2.72 -17.32
N ASP A 458 -16.99 -1.39 -17.41
CA ASP A 458 -15.91 -0.64 -18.04
C ASP A 458 -14.59 -0.75 -17.26
N VAL A 459 -14.66 -0.70 -15.92
CA VAL A 459 -13.51 -0.98 -15.04
C VAL A 459 -12.98 -2.39 -15.32
N LEU A 460 -13.83 -3.42 -15.28
CA LEU A 460 -13.40 -4.80 -15.55
C LEU A 460 -12.86 -4.98 -16.98
N SER A 461 -13.54 -4.42 -17.99
CA SER A 461 -13.13 -4.46 -19.40
C SER A 461 -11.78 -3.81 -19.67
N SER A 462 -11.34 -2.88 -18.80
CA SER A 462 -10.03 -2.22 -18.93
C SER A 462 -8.84 -3.13 -18.56
N TYR A 463 -9.07 -4.28 -17.90
CA TYR A 463 -8.02 -5.23 -17.56
C TYR A 463 -7.87 -6.32 -18.64
N PRO A 464 -6.65 -6.51 -19.18
CA PRO A 464 -6.35 -7.61 -20.10
C PRO A 464 -6.62 -9.01 -19.55
N ALA A 465 -6.51 -9.20 -18.23
CA ALA A 465 -6.86 -10.44 -17.54
C ALA A 465 -7.62 -10.18 -16.23
N ILE A 466 -8.60 -11.02 -15.94
CA ILE A 466 -9.42 -11.02 -14.72
C ILE A 466 -9.28 -12.40 -14.11
N LEU A 467 -8.74 -12.49 -12.89
CA LEU A 467 -8.69 -13.72 -12.10
C LEU A 467 -9.71 -13.59 -10.96
N LEU A 468 -10.71 -14.46 -10.93
CA LEU A 468 -11.61 -14.55 -9.78
C LEU A 468 -10.91 -15.32 -8.65
N VAL A 469 -11.00 -14.82 -7.42
CA VAL A 469 -10.31 -15.38 -6.26
C VAL A 469 -11.26 -15.47 -5.06
N GLY A 470 -11.10 -16.51 -4.24
CA GLY A 470 -11.96 -16.77 -3.08
C GLY A 470 -13.30 -17.40 -3.44
N ASP A 471 -14.26 -17.31 -2.53
CA ASP A 471 -15.64 -17.71 -2.79
C ASP A 471 -16.40 -16.50 -3.37
N VAL A 472 -16.95 -16.65 -4.58
CA VAL A 472 -17.61 -15.57 -5.35
C VAL A 472 -19.07 -15.91 -5.59
N ARG A 473 -19.98 -14.97 -5.29
CA ARG A 473 -21.41 -15.09 -5.60
C ARG A 473 -21.69 -14.54 -7.00
N PHE A 474 -22.23 -15.40 -7.86
CA PHE A 474 -22.55 -15.08 -9.25
C PHE A 474 -23.96 -14.51 -9.41
N GLU A 475 -24.19 -13.35 -8.80
CA GLU A 475 -25.42 -12.58 -9.02
C GLU A 475 -25.55 -12.20 -10.51
N PRO A 476 -26.77 -12.09 -11.07
CA PRO A 476 -26.99 -11.80 -12.50
C PRO A 476 -26.23 -10.58 -13.01
N ASP A 477 -26.13 -9.54 -12.19
CA ASP A 477 -25.37 -8.33 -12.45
C ASP A 477 -23.86 -8.59 -12.62
N LEU A 478 -23.25 -9.41 -11.75
CA LEU A 478 -21.83 -9.76 -11.88
C LEU A 478 -21.61 -10.56 -13.17
N VAL A 479 -22.47 -11.53 -13.46
CA VAL A 479 -22.38 -12.32 -14.71
C VAL A 479 -22.49 -11.40 -15.93
N GLY A 480 -23.41 -10.42 -15.91
CA GLY A 480 -23.54 -9.40 -16.94
C GLY A 480 -22.26 -8.56 -17.14
N ARG A 481 -21.63 -8.11 -16.05
CA ARG A 481 -20.38 -7.34 -16.09
C ARG A 481 -19.19 -8.18 -16.57
N LEU A 482 -19.09 -9.45 -16.15
CA LEU A 482 -18.06 -10.39 -16.65
C LEU A 482 -18.23 -10.69 -18.14
N LEU A 483 -19.46 -10.85 -18.62
CA LEU A 483 -19.74 -11.02 -20.05
C LEU A 483 -19.35 -9.80 -20.88
N ALA A 484 -19.56 -8.58 -20.36
CA ALA A 484 -19.10 -7.37 -21.02
C ALA A 484 -17.57 -7.32 -21.14
N ALA A 485 -16.84 -7.61 -20.05
CA ALA A 485 -15.38 -7.64 -20.06
C ALA A 485 -14.80 -8.71 -20.99
N VAL A 486 -15.35 -9.94 -20.96
CA VAL A 486 -14.92 -11.02 -21.87
C VAL A 486 -15.17 -10.66 -23.34
N LYS A 487 -16.29 -10.00 -23.67
CA LYS A 487 -16.58 -9.49 -25.02
C LYS A 487 -15.66 -8.33 -25.43
N ALA A 488 -15.24 -7.50 -24.48
CA ALA A 488 -14.25 -6.44 -24.71
C ALA A 488 -12.82 -6.97 -24.91
N GLY A 489 -12.59 -8.26 -24.65
CA GLY A 489 -11.31 -8.95 -24.90
C GLY A 489 -10.54 -9.34 -23.64
N SER A 490 -11.06 -9.08 -22.43
CA SER A 490 -10.46 -9.56 -21.18
C SER A 490 -10.44 -11.08 -21.12
N GLN A 491 -9.30 -11.65 -20.74
CA GLN A 491 -9.23 -13.08 -20.40
C GLN A 491 -9.78 -13.31 -18.99
N LEU A 492 -10.83 -14.12 -18.86
CA LEU A 492 -11.39 -14.50 -17.56
C LEU A 492 -10.80 -15.84 -17.10
N LEU A 493 -10.13 -15.85 -15.94
CA LEU A 493 -9.57 -17.03 -15.30
C LEU A 493 -10.41 -17.41 -14.08
N LEU A 494 -10.79 -18.68 -14.01
CA LEU A 494 -11.73 -19.24 -13.04
C LEU A 494 -11.12 -20.45 -12.35
N HIS A 495 -11.19 -20.53 -11.03
CA HIS A 495 -10.96 -21.80 -10.33
C HIS A 495 -12.16 -22.75 -10.59
N GLU A 496 -11.98 -24.07 -10.42
CA GLU A 496 -13.05 -25.04 -10.66
C GLU A 496 -14.31 -24.76 -9.81
N ARG A 497 -14.12 -24.23 -8.59
CA ARG A 497 -15.21 -23.78 -7.70
C ARG A 497 -16.14 -22.76 -8.38
N HIS A 498 -15.56 -21.83 -9.15
CA HIS A 498 -16.30 -20.79 -9.88
C HIS A 498 -17.01 -21.37 -11.10
N ALA A 499 -16.35 -22.27 -11.82
CA ALA A 499 -16.95 -22.97 -12.96
C ALA A 499 -18.20 -23.79 -12.56
N ARG A 500 -18.15 -24.45 -11.39
CA ARG A 500 -19.30 -25.16 -10.81
C ARG A 500 -20.41 -24.18 -10.37
N ALA A 501 -20.06 -23.08 -9.71
CA ALA A 501 -21.03 -22.09 -9.24
C ALA A 501 -21.73 -21.30 -10.36
N LEU A 502 -21.06 -21.10 -11.50
CA LEU A 502 -21.63 -20.44 -12.69
C LEU A 502 -22.66 -21.29 -13.45
N GLY A 503 -22.64 -22.62 -13.30
CA GLY A 503 -23.58 -23.51 -13.99
C GLY A 503 -23.67 -23.26 -15.50
N SER A 504 -24.87 -22.99 -16.01
CA SER A 504 -25.14 -22.72 -17.43
C SER A 504 -24.53 -21.41 -17.95
N ASP A 505 -24.30 -20.41 -17.10
CA ASP A 505 -23.68 -19.15 -17.50
C ASP A 505 -22.19 -19.32 -17.89
N LEU A 506 -21.53 -20.40 -17.44
CA LEU A 506 -20.18 -20.73 -17.91
C LEU A 506 -20.13 -20.95 -19.43
N THR A 507 -21.16 -21.57 -20.01
CA THR A 507 -21.26 -21.78 -21.46
C THR A 507 -21.46 -20.46 -22.20
N ARG A 508 -22.30 -19.58 -21.65
CA ARG A 508 -22.55 -18.22 -22.18
C ARG A 508 -21.31 -17.33 -22.12
N LEU A 509 -20.52 -17.44 -21.04
CA LEU A 509 -19.22 -16.78 -20.89
C LEU A 509 -18.20 -17.32 -21.91
N LYS A 510 -18.03 -18.64 -22.01
CA LYS A 510 -17.13 -19.28 -23.01
C LYS A 510 -17.50 -18.95 -24.45
N GLY A 511 -18.80 -18.86 -24.77
CA GLY A 511 -19.27 -18.44 -26.10
C GLY A 511 -19.09 -16.95 -26.39
N SER A 512 -18.68 -16.14 -25.41
CA SER A 512 -18.51 -14.69 -25.55
C SER A 512 -17.06 -14.23 -25.69
N GLY A 513 -16.08 -15.10 -25.46
CA GLY A 513 -14.64 -14.75 -25.52
C GLY A 513 -13.76 -15.70 -24.70
N HIS A 514 -12.59 -15.22 -24.27
CA HIS A 514 -11.57 -16.08 -23.64
C HIS A 514 -11.87 -16.35 -22.15
N VAL A 515 -12.30 -17.58 -21.85
CA VAL A 515 -12.54 -18.07 -20.48
C VAL A 515 -11.74 -19.33 -20.21
N GLU A 516 -10.83 -19.27 -19.24
CA GLU A 516 -9.95 -20.36 -18.80
C GLU A 516 -10.45 -20.90 -17.44
N VAL A 517 -10.76 -22.19 -17.36
CA VAL A 517 -10.94 -22.87 -16.07
C VAL A 517 -9.59 -23.48 -15.70
N LEU A 518 -9.03 -23.02 -14.59
CA LEU A 518 -7.72 -23.40 -14.10
C LEU A 518 -7.71 -24.84 -13.60
N ALA A 519 -6.67 -25.58 -13.97
CA ALA A 519 -6.43 -26.92 -13.44
C ALA A 519 -6.12 -26.85 -11.93
N PRO A 520 -6.64 -27.79 -11.11
CA PRO A 520 -6.28 -27.89 -9.70
C PRO A 520 -4.76 -28.01 -9.51
N TRP A 521 -4.22 -27.29 -8.54
CA TRP A 521 -2.79 -27.31 -8.24
C TRP A 521 -2.55 -27.13 -6.73
N ILE A 522 -1.54 -27.83 -6.22
CA ILE A 522 -1.09 -27.75 -4.83
C ILE A 522 0.16 -26.88 -4.80
N ASN A 523 0.15 -25.83 -3.99
CA ASN A 523 1.31 -24.96 -3.80
C ASN A 523 2.39 -25.72 -2.99
N PRO A 524 3.58 -25.99 -3.55
CA PRO A 524 4.62 -26.77 -2.88
C PRO A 524 5.21 -26.06 -1.65
N ALA A 525 5.10 -24.73 -1.57
CA ALA A 525 5.55 -23.98 -0.40
C ALA A 525 4.57 -24.07 0.79
N THR A 526 3.28 -24.34 0.53
CA THR A 526 2.24 -24.33 1.58
C THR A 526 1.57 -25.68 1.83
N GLY A 527 1.74 -26.64 0.91
CA GLY A 527 1.09 -27.96 0.95
C GLY A 527 -0.43 -27.93 0.72
N ARG A 528 -0.98 -26.81 0.25
CA ARG A 528 -2.44 -26.58 0.10
C ARG A 528 -2.84 -26.33 -1.35
N ALA A 529 -4.12 -26.53 -1.65
CA ALA A 529 -4.71 -26.05 -2.89
C ALA A 529 -4.54 -24.52 -3.02
N ALA A 530 -4.32 -24.05 -4.24
CA ALA A 530 -4.16 -22.63 -4.54
C ALA A 530 -5.10 -22.18 -5.67
N ALA A 531 -5.43 -20.89 -5.69
CA ALA A 531 -6.29 -20.30 -6.71
C ALA A 531 -5.72 -20.43 -8.14
N VAL A 532 -4.39 -20.44 -8.29
CA VAL A 532 -3.68 -20.49 -9.57
C VAL A 532 -2.24 -21.01 -9.36
N SER A 533 -1.68 -21.72 -10.34
CA SER A 533 -0.29 -22.22 -10.27
C SER A 533 0.75 -21.15 -10.57
N ASN A 534 1.95 -21.31 -9.98
CA ASN A 534 3.09 -20.42 -10.23
C ASN A 534 3.43 -20.33 -11.74
N ASP A 535 3.37 -21.45 -12.46
CA ASP A 535 3.61 -21.46 -13.91
C ASP A 535 2.57 -20.64 -14.67
N ARG A 536 1.31 -20.63 -14.22
CA ARG A 536 0.27 -19.84 -14.88
C ARG A 536 0.41 -18.35 -14.58
N LEU A 537 0.80 -17.98 -13.36
CA LEU A 537 1.19 -16.62 -12.99
C LEU A 537 2.38 -16.12 -13.82
N ALA A 538 3.42 -16.94 -13.97
CA ALA A 538 4.56 -16.67 -14.85
C ALA A 538 4.12 -16.51 -16.32
N ARG A 539 3.19 -17.35 -16.82
CA ARG A 539 2.59 -17.17 -18.15
C ARG A 539 1.78 -15.88 -18.29
N LEU A 540 1.04 -15.44 -17.26
CA LEU A 540 0.35 -14.13 -17.28
C LEU A 540 1.35 -12.98 -17.37
N ALA A 541 2.42 -13.02 -16.57
CA ALA A 541 3.51 -12.05 -16.66
C ALA A 541 4.19 -12.06 -18.03
N ALA A 542 4.36 -13.25 -18.64
CA ALA A 542 4.88 -13.41 -19.99
C ALA A 542 3.95 -12.86 -21.09
N GLN A 543 2.63 -13.00 -20.90
CA GLN A 543 1.61 -12.56 -21.86
C GLN A 543 1.31 -11.06 -21.81
N HIS A 544 1.44 -10.44 -20.63
CA HIS A 544 0.87 -9.11 -20.40
C HIS A 544 1.88 -8.01 -20.03
N LEU A 545 3.05 -8.32 -19.46
CA LEU A 545 4.05 -7.30 -19.15
C LEU A 545 4.87 -6.89 -20.39
N PRO A 546 5.22 -5.61 -20.55
CA PRO A 546 5.99 -5.10 -21.69
C PRO A 546 7.49 -5.35 -21.56
N VAL A 547 7.96 -5.77 -20.38
CA VAL A 547 9.36 -6.03 -20.06
C VAL A 547 9.42 -7.30 -19.20
N ALA A 548 10.32 -8.22 -19.52
CA ALA A 548 10.68 -9.31 -18.62
C ALA A 548 11.80 -8.83 -17.69
N VAL A 549 11.67 -9.11 -16.40
CA VAL A 549 12.72 -8.88 -15.39
C VAL A 549 13.26 -10.25 -14.96
N GLY A 550 14.58 -10.42 -14.96
CA GLY A 550 15.27 -11.62 -14.50
C GLY A 550 16.53 -11.29 -13.71
N GLY A 551 17.23 -12.31 -13.21
CA GLY A 551 18.39 -12.16 -12.32
C GLY A 551 18.01 -12.19 -10.84
N ASP A 552 18.71 -11.41 -10.02
CA ASP A 552 18.50 -11.38 -8.56
C ASP A 552 17.10 -10.89 -8.17
N PRO A 553 16.52 -11.42 -7.08
CA PRO A 553 15.15 -11.10 -6.68
C PRO A 553 15.02 -9.67 -6.17
N VAL A 554 14.27 -8.84 -6.89
CA VAL A 554 13.93 -7.45 -6.55
C VAL A 554 12.42 -7.21 -6.57
N GLN A 555 11.97 -6.12 -5.95
CA GLN A 555 10.61 -5.62 -6.17
C GLN A 555 10.61 -4.73 -7.42
N TYR A 556 9.57 -4.80 -8.24
CA TYR A 556 9.47 -3.94 -9.42
C TYR A 556 8.04 -3.55 -9.82
N GLN A 557 7.90 -2.30 -10.26
CA GLN A 557 6.68 -1.69 -10.76
C GLN A 557 6.94 -1.16 -12.18
N VAL A 558 5.97 -1.32 -13.09
CA VAL A 558 6.09 -0.87 -14.49
C VAL A 558 5.03 0.17 -14.78
N ASN A 559 5.43 1.33 -15.29
CA ASN A 559 4.53 2.42 -15.64
C ASN A 559 4.64 2.80 -17.11
N ARG A 560 3.53 3.27 -17.68
CA ARG A 560 3.46 3.82 -19.03
C ARG A 560 3.42 5.35 -18.96
N THR A 561 4.44 6.02 -19.49
CA THR A 561 4.40 7.49 -19.73
C THR A 561 3.90 7.75 -21.14
N ALA A 562 3.68 9.02 -21.50
CA ALA A 562 3.32 9.42 -22.87
C ALA A 562 4.30 8.87 -23.95
N ARG A 563 5.61 8.80 -23.63
CA ARG A 563 6.67 8.40 -24.57
C ARG A 563 7.14 6.96 -24.36
N SER A 564 7.38 6.56 -23.11
CA SER A 564 8.20 5.42 -22.71
C SER A 564 7.48 4.43 -21.79
N TRP A 565 8.15 3.30 -21.54
CA TRP A 565 7.89 2.44 -20.39
C TRP A 565 8.95 2.74 -19.34
N VAL A 566 8.56 2.87 -18.08
CA VAL A 566 9.50 3.10 -16.97
C VAL A 566 9.35 1.97 -15.98
N ILE A 567 10.48 1.44 -15.51
CA ILE A 567 10.51 0.36 -14.53
C ILE A 567 11.22 0.88 -13.28
N GLU A 568 10.50 0.88 -12.16
CA GLU A 568 11.10 1.01 -10.83
C GLU A 568 11.62 -0.35 -10.39
N LEU A 569 12.84 -0.37 -9.87
CA LEU A 569 13.57 -1.57 -9.46
C LEU A 569 14.12 -1.33 -8.05
N ILE A 570 13.55 -2.01 -7.06
CA ILE A 570 13.83 -1.79 -5.64
C ILE A 570 14.61 -2.99 -5.10
N HIS A 571 15.89 -2.76 -4.78
CA HIS A 571 16.72 -3.74 -4.11
C HIS A 571 16.64 -3.54 -2.58
N ASN A 572 16.16 -4.56 -1.86
CA ASN A 572 16.03 -4.52 -0.40
C ASN A 572 17.22 -5.15 0.34
N GLY A 573 18.12 -5.86 -0.36
CA GLY A 573 19.32 -6.46 0.23
C GLY A 573 20.39 -5.42 0.56
N GLY A 574 21.42 -5.88 1.29
CA GLY A 574 22.58 -5.07 1.68
C GLY A 574 22.32 -3.97 2.71
N VAL A 575 21.10 -3.77 3.20
CA VAL A 575 20.82 -2.86 4.32
C VAL A 575 20.16 -3.64 5.46
N SER A 576 20.86 -3.71 6.59
CA SER A 576 20.40 -4.36 7.81
C SER A 576 20.02 -3.33 8.87
N LYS A 577 18.75 -3.34 9.29
CA LYS A 577 18.22 -2.37 10.27
C LYS A 577 17.51 -3.07 11.41
N LYS A 578 17.88 -2.68 12.63
CA LYS A 578 17.13 -2.96 13.86
C LYS A 578 16.47 -1.66 14.35
N PRO A 579 15.31 -1.73 15.03
CA PRO A 579 14.56 -0.56 15.51
C PRO A 579 15.36 0.46 16.32
N ASP A 580 16.41 -0.02 16.97
CA ASP A 580 17.05 0.56 18.13
C ASP A 580 18.56 0.79 17.94
N ARG A 581 19.00 0.80 16.66
CA ARG A 581 20.39 0.92 16.19
C ARG A 581 20.42 1.63 14.82
N ALA A 582 21.54 2.27 14.52
CA ALA A 582 21.84 2.74 13.17
C ALA A 582 21.75 1.60 12.14
N ALA A 583 21.45 1.95 10.88
CA ALA A 583 21.46 0.99 9.78
C ALA A 583 22.90 0.55 9.46
N ILE A 584 23.09 -0.73 9.14
CA ILE A 584 24.35 -1.28 8.63
C ILE A 584 24.18 -1.51 7.14
N VAL A 585 25.11 -0.98 6.33
CA VAL A 585 25.13 -1.17 4.88
C VAL A 585 26.30 -2.08 4.51
N ASP A 586 26.02 -3.15 3.80
CA ASP A 586 27.02 -4.02 3.17
C ASP A 586 27.16 -3.61 1.68
N PRO A 587 28.22 -2.88 1.30
CA PRO A 587 28.40 -2.38 -0.06
C PRO A 587 28.59 -3.48 -1.12
N GLN A 588 28.87 -4.73 -0.72
CA GLN A 588 29.12 -5.84 -1.65
C GLN A 588 27.84 -6.51 -2.15
N GLN A 589 26.70 -6.32 -1.47
CA GLN A 589 25.40 -6.83 -1.90
C GLN A 589 24.82 -5.97 -3.04
N ILE A 590 25.34 -6.18 -4.23
CA ILE A 590 24.84 -5.61 -5.48
C ILE A 590 23.91 -6.63 -6.14
N ALA A 591 22.64 -6.27 -6.36
CA ALA A 591 21.72 -7.10 -7.13
C ALA A 591 21.97 -6.92 -8.62
N ARG A 592 22.09 -8.03 -9.35
CA ARG A 592 22.28 -8.09 -10.80
C ARG A 592 21.01 -8.57 -11.47
N ILE A 593 20.42 -7.70 -12.27
CA ILE A 593 19.17 -7.97 -12.97
C ILE A 593 19.31 -7.77 -14.47
N THR A 594 18.43 -8.42 -15.21
CA THR A 594 18.29 -8.31 -16.66
C THR A 594 16.91 -7.76 -17.01
N LEU A 595 16.86 -6.78 -17.91
CA LEU A 595 15.63 -6.26 -18.49
C LEU A 595 15.54 -6.64 -19.96
N THR A 596 14.50 -7.37 -20.33
CA THR A 596 14.22 -7.75 -21.73
C THR A 596 12.92 -7.07 -22.18
N PRO A 597 12.99 -5.94 -22.89
CA PRO A 597 11.82 -5.29 -23.48
C PRO A 597 11.18 -6.22 -24.52
N ARG A 598 9.85 -6.31 -24.51
CA ARG A 598 9.06 -7.08 -25.51
C ARG A 598 8.57 -6.19 -26.66
N PHE A 599 9.34 -5.14 -26.95
CA PHE A 599 9.12 -4.17 -28.01
C PHE A 599 10.49 -3.70 -28.54
N PRO A 600 10.60 -3.27 -29.81
CA PRO A 600 11.86 -2.73 -30.33
C PRO A 600 12.31 -1.51 -29.51
N LEU A 601 13.48 -1.59 -28.89
CA LEU A 601 14.04 -0.55 -28.04
C LEU A 601 14.80 0.49 -28.90
N ARG A 602 14.63 1.78 -28.58
CA ARG A 602 15.42 2.89 -29.13
C ARG A 602 16.55 3.30 -28.18
N SER A 603 16.21 3.50 -26.92
CA SER A 603 17.15 3.91 -25.87
C SER A 603 16.68 3.45 -24.50
N ALA A 604 17.63 3.21 -23.60
CA ALA A 604 17.39 2.95 -22.19
C ALA A 604 18.21 3.92 -21.32
N THR A 605 17.63 4.48 -20.26
CA THR A 605 18.28 5.51 -19.44
C THR A 605 17.85 5.43 -17.98
N GLU A 606 18.80 5.48 -17.04
CA GLU A 606 18.52 5.63 -15.61
C GLU A 606 18.20 7.09 -15.28
N TRP A 607 17.00 7.35 -14.73
CA TRP A 607 16.58 8.71 -14.36
C TRP A 607 17.49 9.41 -13.34
N GLN A 608 17.98 8.69 -12.32
CA GLN A 608 18.72 9.33 -11.23
C GLN A 608 20.15 9.76 -11.62
N SER A 609 20.81 9.03 -12.53
CA SER A 609 22.21 9.27 -12.92
C SER A 609 22.36 9.84 -14.34
N GLY A 610 21.31 9.79 -15.16
CA GLY A 610 21.40 10.04 -16.59
C GLY A 610 22.14 8.95 -17.38
N ARG A 611 22.53 7.84 -16.73
CA ARG A 611 23.27 6.74 -17.38
C ARG A 611 22.44 6.16 -18.52
N ILE A 612 22.94 6.30 -19.74
CA ILE A 612 22.43 5.60 -20.91
C ILE A 612 22.96 4.17 -20.87
N PHE A 613 22.06 3.19 -21.03
CA PHE A 613 22.46 1.80 -21.26
C PHE A 613 22.59 1.56 -22.76
N PRO A 614 23.60 0.79 -23.20
CA PRO A 614 23.66 0.35 -24.60
C PRO A 614 22.42 -0.52 -24.93
N ALA A 615 22.05 -0.55 -26.21
CA ALA A 615 20.78 -1.15 -26.66
C ALA A 615 20.87 -2.67 -26.91
N ASP A 616 21.94 -3.32 -26.45
CA ASP A 616 22.10 -4.76 -26.44
C ASP A 616 21.14 -5.40 -25.42
N LEU A 617 20.40 -6.41 -25.88
CA LEU A 617 19.38 -7.07 -25.07
C LEU A 617 19.86 -8.48 -24.65
N PRO A 618 19.66 -8.89 -23.39
CA PRO A 618 18.99 -8.15 -22.32
C PRO A 618 19.87 -7.05 -21.70
N LEU A 619 19.25 -5.94 -21.29
CA LEU A 619 19.95 -4.85 -20.58
C LEU A 619 20.39 -5.38 -19.20
N THR A 620 21.68 -5.29 -18.88
CA THR A 620 22.19 -5.67 -17.55
C THR A 620 22.25 -4.44 -16.63
N ILE A 621 21.55 -4.50 -15.51
CA ILE A 621 21.51 -3.43 -14.50
C ILE A 621 22.07 -3.95 -13.18
N GLU A 622 22.96 -3.19 -12.55
CA GLU A 622 23.46 -3.45 -11.20
C GLU A 622 22.84 -2.45 -10.23
N ILE A 623 22.16 -2.95 -9.19
CA ILE A 623 21.46 -2.14 -8.19
C ILE A 623 22.21 -2.23 -6.84
N PRO A 624 22.77 -1.12 -6.34
CA PRO A 624 23.38 -1.03 -5.02
C PRO A 624 22.44 -1.46 -3.86
N PRO A 625 23.01 -1.77 -2.68
CA PRO A 625 22.26 -2.01 -1.44
C PRO A 625 21.17 -0.99 -1.14
N GLY A 626 19.98 -1.45 -0.77
CA GLY A 626 18.89 -0.60 -0.27
C GLY A 626 18.48 0.54 -1.20
N ARG A 627 18.65 0.41 -2.52
CA ARG A 627 18.39 1.46 -3.52
C ARG A 627 17.13 1.14 -4.34
N THR A 628 16.43 2.21 -4.74
CA THR A 628 15.47 2.17 -5.85
C THR A 628 16.09 2.84 -7.07
N MET A 629 15.91 2.25 -8.26
CA MET A 629 16.37 2.78 -9.55
C MET A 629 15.21 2.80 -10.53
N PHE A 630 15.13 3.85 -11.34
CA PHE A 630 14.12 4.02 -12.37
C PHE A 630 14.79 3.99 -13.74
N VAL A 631 14.42 3.02 -14.58
CA VAL A 631 14.95 2.88 -15.94
C VAL A 631 13.86 3.21 -16.93
N GLU A 632 14.05 4.29 -17.69
CA GLU A 632 13.22 4.62 -18.85
C GLU A 632 13.64 3.76 -20.05
N LEU A 633 12.67 3.14 -20.71
CA LEU A 633 12.80 2.42 -21.97
C LEU A 633 11.94 3.10 -23.05
N VAL A 634 12.58 3.65 -24.07
CA VAL A 634 11.89 4.33 -25.17
C VAL A 634 11.70 3.36 -26.33
N PRO A 635 10.46 3.04 -26.77
CA PRO A 635 10.22 2.23 -27.95
C PRO A 635 10.65 2.93 -29.25
N GLN A 636 11.06 2.17 -30.27
CA GLN A 636 11.37 2.71 -31.61
C GLN A 636 10.17 3.38 -32.29
N SER A 637 8.94 3.06 -31.88
CA SER A 637 7.70 3.69 -32.36
C SER A 637 7.35 5.01 -31.65
N ALA A 638 8.10 5.44 -30.64
CA ALA A 638 7.82 6.68 -29.93
C ALA A 638 8.05 7.90 -30.83
N LYS A 639 7.07 8.80 -30.92
CA LYS A 639 7.30 10.11 -31.56
C LYS A 639 8.34 10.88 -30.76
N GLU A 640 9.15 11.68 -31.46
CA GLU A 640 10.00 12.66 -30.79
C GLU A 640 9.12 13.69 -30.06
N PRO A 641 9.58 14.26 -28.93
CA PRO A 641 8.91 15.42 -28.36
C PRO A 641 8.88 16.55 -29.40
N PRO A 642 7.85 17.42 -29.39
CA PRO A 642 7.94 18.68 -30.12
C PRO A 642 9.17 19.48 -29.64
N PRO A 643 9.82 20.23 -30.53
CA PRO A 643 11.04 20.98 -30.22
C PRO A 643 10.82 22.12 -29.21
#